data_AF-A0A7W4YEX3-F1
#
_entry.id   AF-A0A7W4YEX3-F1
#
_cell.length_a   1.000
_cell.length_b   1.000
_cell.length_c   1.000
_cell.angle_alpha   90.00
_cell.angle_beta   90.00
_cell.angle_gamma   90.00
#
_symmetry.space_group_name_H-M   'P 1'
#
loop_
_entity.id
_entity.type
_entity.pdbx_description
1 polymer ?
#
loop_
_entity_poly.entity_id
_entity_poly.type
_entity_poly.pdbx_seq_one_letter_code
_entity_poly.pdbx_strand_id
1 'polypeptide(L)'
;MVDKTLANIKGPRGNGVQTPRITLGALWLDEIKNGMLFPRNVGMVQGPQGLPGTNAVENDTAFATYVAATTSLTRSALNNQYDQQSTVDVDALRLPTDLSASESWQRAINKAKSFGIRRVLGKSNSYLFHVPVDYSGLTDCTISGNGRDATTIKGMEAIDSAFANSTGNARGITFYGITFLGNAVDDTTAPQRGRTTSGVSFNIAIRATGAWAEDTMGPLPTGKSCTDIQIDSCAFKNLATGLPMYFQGVKGYAKVTNSLVENCLDSGFIYCADVQFTNNLVRRSRDNGVSVSRGCQSVTVIGNRIEDSCYWGIWTAGFEGGRGPERILVAANNISGTGYGAISLDDGPRNVTVIGNTADRFYRGPVDEQNAIHGRGVSVTGWPSGNLASPTHLARNVTISGNTFIDPPRGGVSFRGVDGIAVIGNTIINPGSATNLTGTAIASTDQSQNYGISMTSGYAGTVSNATVAHNIIVDYRATPVMNWAVNLAGVTNGTMLHNTAVGNRQQLQETPENGNTKIYNRNVDIASRVTIGGTAAALLRMTGPTATYRTIVFQTDGVDRWAFRMSNTAEGSGNTGGDLEFVRYDNSGTFISGGGIVIRRSNGQLRATYPIKGATSTTSGRPTAASVEAGAFLFDTNLNRPIWSDGTRWLDAVGNVVG
;
A
#
# COMPACT_ATOMS: atom_id res chain seq x y z
N MET A 1 -12.78 -29.06 1.57
CA MET A 1 -12.48 -29.18 3.00
C MET A 1 -12.31 -27.78 3.57
N VAL A 2 -13.45 -27.21 3.91
CA VAL A 2 -13.59 -25.89 4.53
C VAL A 2 -14.17 -26.19 5.91
N ASP A 3 -13.78 -25.38 6.87
CA ASP A 3 -14.41 -25.17 8.17
C ASP A 3 -13.68 -25.76 9.40
N LYS A 4 -13.62 -24.93 10.45
CA LYS A 4 -13.07 -25.12 11.81
C LYS A 4 -11.57 -24.88 12.04
N THR A 5 -11.21 -23.62 12.30
CA THR A 5 -10.42 -23.24 13.50
C THR A 5 -10.36 -21.72 13.64
N LEU A 6 -11.33 -21.11 14.31
CA LEU A 6 -11.20 -19.79 14.93
C LEU A 6 -12.11 -19.75 16.16
N ALA A 7 -11.68 -20.40 17.23
CA ALA A 7 -12.26 -20.23 18.56
C ALA A 7 -11.11 -20.23 19.58
N ASN A 8 -10.91 -19.08 20.22
CA ASN A 8 -10.21 -18.81 21.50
C ASN A 8 -9.15 -17.71 21.42
N ILE A 9 -9.61 -16.45 21.40
CA ILE A 9 -8.86 -15.34 22.00
C ILE A 9 -9.85 -14.56 22.89
N LYS A 10 -9.79 -14.81 24.21
CA LYS A 10 -10.45 -13.99 25.23
C LYS A 10 -9.51 -12.85 25.60
N GLY A 11 -9.83 -11.62 25.19
CA GLY A 11 -9.20 -10.40 25.70
C GLY A 11 -9.91 -9.87 26.96
N PRO A 12 -9.25 -9.03 27.77
CA PRO A 12 -9.80 -8.53 29.04
C PRO A 12 -10.88 -7.47 28.81
N ARG A 13 -11.95 -7.52 29.63
CA ARG A 13 -13.04 -6.56 29.65
C ARG A 13 -12.57 -5.24 30.26
N GLY A 14 -12.59 -4.16 29.46
CA GLY A 14 -12.42 -2.77 29.89
C GLY A 14 -13.75 -2.01 29.81
N ASN A 15 -13.94 -1.11 30.78
CA ASN A 15 -15.18 -0.42 31.14
C ASN A 15 -15.76 0.51 30.07
N GLY A 16 -17.08 0.69 30.17
CA GLY A 16 -17.91 1.39 29.21
C GLY A 16 -17.82 2.91 29.24
N VAL A 17 -18.06 3.48 28.05
CA VAL A 17 -18.46 4.87 27.85
C VAL A 17 -19.70 4.83 26.96
N GLN A 18 -20.83 5.27 27.51
CA GLN A 18 -22.11 5.40 26.80
C GLN A 18 -22.01 6.52 25.77
N THR A 19 -22.35 6.23 24.52
CA THR A 19 -22.67 7.23 23.49
C THR A 19 -24.16 7.56 23.53
N PRO A 20 -24.57 8.84 23.41
CA PRO A 20 -25.98 9.20 23.41
C PRO A 20 -26.61 8.89 22.06
N ARG A 21 -27.67 8.07 22.07
CA ARG A 21 -28.59 7.88 20.94
C ARG A 21 -29.49 9.12 20.83
N ILE A 22 -29.32 9.90 19.77
CA ILE A 22 -30.31 10.90 19.36
C ILE A 22 -31.42 10.16 18.61
N THR A 23 -32.60 10.13 19.21
CA THR A 23 -33.84 9.65 18.60
C THR A 23 -34.61 10.89 18.16
N LEU A 24 -34.72 11.14 16.86
CA LEU A 24 -35.60 12.18 16.33
C LEU A 24 -36.99 11.57 16.11
N GLY A 25 -37.84 11.76 17.10
CA GLY A 25 -39.27 11.49 17.03
C GLY A 25 -40.01 12.58 16.26
N ALA A 26 -41.04 12.14 15.54
CA ALA A 26 -42.04 12.95 14.87
C ALA A 26 -42.82 13.85 15.84
N LEU A 27 -43.11 15.07 15.41
CA LEU A 27 -44.11 16.05 15.90
C LEU A 27 -43.79 17.35 15.10
N TRP A 28 -44.57 17.80 14.12
CA TRP A 28 -45.82 18.55 14.29
C TRP A 28 -46.57 18.61 12.95
N LEU A 29 -47.85 18.27 13.00
CA LEU A 29 -48.86 18.53 11.97
C LEU A 29 -50.08 19.01 12.76
N ASP A 30 -50.42 20.30 12.69
CA ASP A 30 -51.76 20.88 12.75
C ASP A 30 -51.71 22.40 13.04
N GLU A 31 -52.74 23.09 12.58
CA GLU A 31 -53.00 24.54 12.58
C GLU A 31 -52.33 25.30 11.42
N ILE A 32 -53.01 25.61 10.32
CA ILE A 32 -54.04 26.66 10.24
C ILE A 32 -55.17 26.25 9.27
N LYS A 33 -56.41 26.20 9.79
CA LYS A 33 -57.67 26.34 9.04
C LYS A 33 -58.35 27.63 9.51
N ASN A 34 -59.11 28.24 8.60
CA ASN A 34 -59.89 29.50 8.68
C ASN A 34 -59.04 30.72 8.28
N GLY A 35 -59.36 31.52 7.27
CA GLY A 35 -60.50 31.56 6.36
C GLY A 35 -60.52 32.96 5.78
N MET A 36 -60.49 33.11 4.44
CA MET A 36 -60.88 34.36 3.80
C MET A 36 -61.39 34.11 2.38
N LEU A 37 -62.48 34.81 2.09
CA LEU A 37 -63.49 34.57 1.07
C LEU A 37 -63.19 35.28 -0.26
N PHE A 38 -63.33 34.53 -1.37
CA PHE A 38 -63.80 34.88 -2.74
C PHE A 38 -63.08 35.95 -3.62
N PRO A 39 -63.25 35.93 -4.98
CA PRO A 39 -64.17 35.10 -5.76
C PRO A 39 -63.55 34.20 -6.85
N ARG A 40 -64.38 33.22 -7.22
CA ARG A 40 -64.25 32.23 -8.30
C ARG A 40 -64.47 32.84 -9.70
N ASN A 41 -63.97 32.09 -10.67
CA ASN A 41 -64.48 31.86 -12.03
C ASN A 41 -64.31 32.97 -13.08
N VAL A 42 -63.34 32.74 -13.98
CA VAL A 42 -63.61 32.78 -15.42
C VAL A 42 -63.14 31.44 -16.00
N GLY A 43 -64.09 30.63 -16.49
CA GLY A 43 -63.78 29.40 -17.19
C GLY A 43 -63.19 29.71 -18.56
N MET A 44 -62.13 29.00 -18.94
CA MET A 44 -61.79 28.84 -20.34
C MET A 44 -61.84 27.36 -20.70
N VAL A 45 -62.74 27.08 -21.63
CA VAL A 45 -62.97 25.81 -22.28
C VAL A 45 -61.74 25.47 -23.12
N GLN A 46 -61.22 24.26 -22.92
CA GLN A 46 -60.18 23.68 -23.76
C GLN A 46 -60.84 23.24 -25.08
N GLY A 47 -60.53 23.93 -26.18
CA GLY A 47 -60.92 23.50 -27.53
C GLY A 47 -59.99 22.41 -28.08
N PRO A 48 -60.45 21.55 -29.01
CA PRO A 48 -59.64 20.48 -29.58
C PRO A 48 -58.55 21.02 -30.52
N GLN A 49 -57.41 20.33 -30.52
CA GLN A 49 -56.23 20.63 -31.34
C GLN A 49 -56.53 20.57 -32.85
N GLY A 50 -56.02 21.58 -33.59
CA GLY A 50 -55.44 21.34 -34.91
C GLY A 50 -56.20 21.83 -36.14
N LEU A 51 -56.62 23.10 -36.21
CA LEU A 51 -56.71 23.90 -37.45
C LEU A 51 -56.61 25.40 -37.09
N PRO A 52 -55.98 26.26 -37.91
CA PRO A 52 -55.97 27.71 -37.65
C PRO A 52 -57.39 28.28 -37.84
N GLY A 53 -57.94 28.85 -36.78
CA GLY A 53 -59.25 29.51 -36.81
C GLY A 53 -59.23 30.77 -37.67
N THR A 54 -60.40 31.15 -38.18
CA THR A 54 -60.70 32.15 -39.23
C THR A 54 -60.33 33.61 -38.94
N ASN A 55 -59.46 33.86 -37.95
CA ASN A 55 -58.88 35.16 -37.62
C ASN A 55 -57.34 35.09 -37.59
N ALA A 56 -56.72 34.28 -38.45
CA ALA A 56 -55.28 34.29 -38.63
C ALA A 56 -54.86 35.66 -39.18
N VAL A 57 -54.34 36.50 -38.28
CA VAL A 57 -53.84 37.83 -38.61
C VAL A 57 -52.65 37.63 -39.55
N GLU A 58 -52.80 38.08 -40.79
CA GLU A 58 -51.72 38.19 -41.75
C GLU A 58 -50.61 39.09 -41.18
N ASN A 59 -49.39 38.56 -41.21
CA ASN A 59 -48.14 39.31 -41.17
C ASN A 59 -47.91 40.15 -39.90
N ASP A 60 -47.69 39.46 -38.78
CA ASP A 60 -47.38 40.11 -37.52
C ASP A 60 -45.91 40.61 -37.46
N THR A 61 -45.69 41.75 -38.11
CA THR A 61 -44.49 42.57 -37.94
C THR A 61 -44.44 43.15 -36.52
N ALA A 62 -45.57 43.20 -35.79
CA ALA A 62 -45.63 43.63 -34.40
C ALA A 62 -45.17 42.53 -33.43
N PHE A 63 -45.34 41.23 -33.70
CA PHE A 63 -44.76 40.14 -32.91
C PHE A 63 -43.23 40.15 -32.99
N ALA A 64 -42.69 40.33 -34.21
CA ALA A 64 -41.24 40.48 -34.41
C ALA A 64 -40.68 41.71 -33.68
N THR A 65 -41.43 42.82 -33.67
CA THR A 65 -41.06 44.06 -32.96
C THR A 65 -41.25 43.94 -31.44
N TYR A 66 -42.23 43.17 -30.97
CA TYR A 66 -42.57 42.95 -29.56
C TYR A 66 -41.57 42.01 -28.86
N VAL A 67 -41.01 41.03 -29.57
CA VAL A 67 -39.91 40.17 -29.10
C VAL A 67 -38.56 40.92 -29.15
N ALA A 68 -38.40 41.90 -30.04
CA ALA A 68 -37.19 42.72 -30.16
C ALA A 68 -37.06 43.81 -29.09
N ALA A 69 -38.14 44.19 -28.39
CA ALA A 69 -38.09 45.19 -27.33
C ALA A 69 -37.34 44.67 -26.08
N THR A 70 -36.24 45.32 -25.72
CA THR A 70 -35.34 44.93 -24.62
C THR A 70 -35.95 45.07 -23.21
N THR A 71 -37.17 45.62 -23.08
CA THR A 71 -37.78 45.99 -21.78
C THR A 71 -39.22 45.49 -21.57
N SER A 72 -39.73 44.57 -22.39
CA SER A 72 -41.10 44.05 -22.24
C SER A 72 -41.29 43.30 -20.91
N LEU A 73 -42.35 43.66 -20.16
CA LEU A 73 -42.79 42.96 -18.94
C LEU A 73 -43.09 41.47 -19.20
N THR A 74 -43.54 41.13 -20.41
CA THR A 74 -43.78 39.73 -20.85
C THR A 74 -42.47 38.97 -21.03
N ARG A 75 -41.42 39.62 -21.52
CA ARG A 75 -40.06 39.05 -21.56
C ARG A 75 -39.50 38.87 -20.15
N SER A 76 -39.74 39.80 -19.24
CA SER A 76 -39.37 39.65 -17.82
C SER A 76 -40.17 38.55 -17.13
N ALA A 77 -41.46 38.38 -17.43
CA ALA A 77 -42.29 37.31 -16.88
C ALA A 77 -41.89 35.93 -17.44
N LEU A 78 -41.61 35.84 -18.74
CA LEU A 78 -41.06 34.63 -19.36
C LEU A 78 -39.66 34.32 -18.83
N ASN A 79 -38.76 35.30 -18.75
CA ASN A 79 -37.45 35.13 -18.12
C ASN A 79 -37.60 34.69 -16.66
N ASN A 80 -38.50 35.27 -15.87
CA ASN A 80 -38.76 34.81 -14.49
C ASN A 80 -39.33 33.39 -14.42
N GLN A 81 -40.15 32.96 -15.39
CA GLN A 81 -40.65 31.58 -15.48
C GLN A 81 -39.55 30.61 -15.95
N TYR A 82 -38.64 31.07 -16.80
CA TYR A 82 -37.47 30.30 -17.27
C TYR A 82 -36.34 30.26 -16.23
N ASP A 83 -36.15 31.30 -15.44
CA ASP A 83 -35.23 31.40 -14.28
C ASP A 83 -35.69 30.47 -13.14
N GLN A 84 -36.96 30.05 -13.13
CA GLN A 84 -37.46 29.01 -12.23
C GLN A 84 -37.15 27.58 -12.71
N GLN A 85 -36.73 27.37 -13.97
CA GLN A 85 -36.34 26.02 -14.42
C GLN A 85 -34.95 25.68 -13.89
N SER A 86 -34.91 24.92 -12.79
CA SER A 86 -33.67 24.40 -12.22
C SER A 86 -33.00 23.32 -13.07
N THR A 87 -33.66 22.82 -14.13
CA THR A 87 -33.21 21.70 -14.97
C THR A 87 -33.63 21.87 -16.43
N VAL A 88 -32.72 21.57 -17.36
CA VAL A 88 -33.01 21.38 -18.78
C VAL A 88 -33.18 19.89 -19.07
N ASP A 89 -34.36 19.53 -19.55
CA ASP A 89 -34.66 18.17 -20.03
C ASP A 89 -34.16 17.99 -21.47
N VAL A 90 -33.22 17.08 -21.66
CA VAL A 90 -32.62 16.77 -22.98
C VAL A 90 -33.68 16.20 -23.93
N ASP A 91 -34.56 15.34 -23.44
CA ASP A 91 -35.53 14.63 -24.27
C ASP A 91 -36.60 15.59 -24.81
N ALA A 92 -36.96 16.61 -24.02
CA ALA A 92 -37.87 17.67 -24.42
C ALA A 92 -37.32 18.57 -25.54
N LEU A 93 -36.00 18.54 -25.77
CA LEU A 93 -35.33 19.33 -26.80
C LEU A 93 -34.99 18.51 -28.05
N ARG A 94 -35.38 17.24 -28.12
CA ARG A 94 -35.18 16.38 -29.29
C ARG A 94 -36.10 16.80 -30.44
N LEU A 95 -35.56 16.89 -31.65
CA LEU A 95 -36.29 17.23 -32.86
C LEU A 95 -36.43 16.00 -33.77
N PRO A 96 -37.50 15.89 -34.59
CA PRO A 96 -37.66 14.79 -35.55
C PRO A 96 -36.54 14.72 -36.60
N THR A 97 -35.87 15.84 -36.85
CA THR A 97 -34.77 15.97 -37.81
C THR A 97 -33.40 15.67 -37.23
N ASP A 98 -33.31 15.36 -35.93
CA ASP A 98 -32.02 15.06 -35.31
C ASP A 98 -31.41 13.80 -35.91
N LEU A 99 -30.16 13.89 -36.35
CA LEU A 99 -29.37 12.75 -36.81
C LEU A 99 -28.97 11.85 -35.63
N SER A 100 -28.83 12.42 -34.43
CA SER A 100 -28.51 11.67 -33.23
C SER A 100 -28.88 12.43 -31.95
N ALA A 101 -28.79 11.75 -30.81
CA ALA A 101 -29.09 12.37 -29.53
C ALA A 101 -28.11 13.50 -29.16
N SER A 102 -26.88 13.52 -29.69
CA SER A 102 -25.89 14.54 -29.35
C SER A 102 -26.38 15.95 -29.71
N GLU A 103 -27.23 16.11 -30.72
CA GLU A 103 -27.80 17.41 -31.10
C GLU A 103 -28.80 17.94 -30.05
N SER A 104 -29.66 17.06 -29.52
CA SER A 104 -30.56 17.41 -28.41
C SER A 104 -29.81 17.73 -27.12
N TRP A 105 -28.72 17.00 -26.84
CA TRP A 105 -27.81 17.31 -25.75
C TRP A 105 -27.12 18.66 -25.95
N GLN A 106 -26.62 18.96 -27.15
CA GLN A 106 -25.98 20.23 -27.46
C GLN A 106 -26.96 21.40 -27.29
N ARG A 107 -28.21 21.25 -27.74
CA ARG A 107 -29.26 22.25 -27.49
C ARG A 107 -29.53 22.42 -26.00
N ALA A 108 -29.55 21.33 -25.22
CA ALA A 108 -29.72 21.39 -23.78
C ALA A 108 -28.57 22.12 -23.08
N ILE A 109 -27.32 21.85 -23.47
CA ILE A 109 -26.14 22.57 -23.00
C ILE A 109 -26.22 24.05 -23.35
N ASN A 110 -26.53 24.39 -24.60
CA ASN A 110 -26.64 25.77 -25.05
C ASN A 110 -27.73 26.52 -24.27
N LYS A 111 -28.88 25.88 -24.04
CA LYS A 111 -29.95 26.44 -23.19
C LYS A 111 -29.47 26.65 -21.76
N ALA A 112 -28.81 25.66 -21.15
CA ALA A 112 -28.29 25.79 -19.79
C ALA A 112 -27.28 26.95 -19.67
N LYS A 113 -26.39 27.10 -20.66
CA LYS A 113 -25.45 28.22 -20.77
C LYS A 113 -26.14 29.57 -20.91
N SER A 114 -27.11 29.70 -21.81
CA SER A 114 -27.80 30.97 -22.09
C SER A 114 -28.66 31.47 -20.93
N PHE A 115 -29.22 30.56 -20.13
CA PHE A 115 -30.14 30.88 -19.04
C PHE A 115 -29.55 30.62 -17.64
N GLY A 116 -28.26 30.26 -17.52
CA GLY A 116 -27.63 29.99 -16.23
C GLY A 116 -28.22 28.79 -15.46
N ILE A 117 -28.81 27.82 -16.17
CA ILE A 117 -29.45 26.64 -15.56
C ILE A 117 -28.37 25.66 -15.10
N ARG A 118 -28.48 25.19 -13.85
CA ARG A 118 -27.44 24.40 -13.17
C ARG A 118 -27.56 22.89 -13.33
N ARG A 119 -28.51 22.41 -14.13
CA ARG A 119 -28.68 20.98 -14.41
C ARG A 119 -29.17 20.71 -15.82
N VAL A 120 -28.53 19.76 -16.49
CA VAL A 120 -28.97 19.14 -17.73
C VAL A 120 -29.26 17.66 -17.42
N LEU A 121 -30.46 17.19 -17.77
CA LEU A 121 -30.94 15.85 -17.42
C LEU A 121 -31.37 15.09 -18.68
N GLY A 122 -30.73 13.96 -18.94
CA GLY A 122 -31.23 12.96 -19.89
C GLY A 122 -32.08 11.92 -19.18
N LYS A 123 -33.37 11.79 -19.54
CA LYS A 123 -34.30 10.83 -18.92
C LYS A 123 -34.42 9.53 -19.69
N SER A 124 -34.15 9.53 -20.99
CA SER A 124 -34.15 8.32 -21.82
C SER A 124 -33.10 7.31 -21.33
N ASN A 125 -33.41 6.03 -21.51
CA ASN A 125 -32.53 4.94 -21.08
C ASN A 125 -31.27 4.82 -21.96
N SER A 126 -31.33 5.29 -23.20
CA SER A 126 -30.23 5.18 -24.17
C SER A 126 -30.17 6.40 -25.08
N TYR A 127 -28.95 6.91 -25.27
CA TYR A 127 -28.61 7.95 -26.21
C TYR A 127 -27.50 7.47 -27.14
N LEU A 128 -27.64 7.80 -28.43
CA LEU A 128 -26.69 7.46 -29.47
C LEU A 128 -26.08 8.75 -30.00
N PHE A 129 -24.76 8.89 -29.97
CA PHE A 129 -24.03 10.10 -30.33
C PHE A 129 -23.30 9.93 -31.66
N HIS A 130 -23.55 10.85 -32.59
CA HIS A 130 -22.86 10.92 -33.88
C HIS A 130 -21.75 11.97 -33.90
N VAL A 131 -21.80 12.94 -32.98
CA VAL A 131 -20.76 13.98 -32.81
C VAL A 131 -20.53 14.26 -31.32
N PRO A 132 -19.36 14.78 -30.92
CA PRO A 132 -19.12 15.22 -29.55
C PRO A 132 -20.08 16.31 -29.10
N VAL A 133 -20.47 16.29 -27.82
CA VAL A 133 -21.21 17.39 -27.17
C VAL A 133 -20.22 18.32 -26.50
N ASP A 134 -20.22 19.59 -26.93
CA ASP A 134 -19.35 20.62 -26.37
C ASP A 134 -20.00 21.30 -25.17
N TYR A 135 -19.40 21.14 -23.99
CA TYR A 135 -19.84 21.78 -22.74
C TYR A 135 -19.11 23.09 -22.41
N SER A 136 -18.33 23.62 -23.36
CA SER A 136 -17.66 24.91 -23.20
C SER A 136 -18.64 26.08 -22.92
N GLY A 137 -18.31 26.83 -21.89
CA GLY A 137 -19.04 27.99 -21.37
C GLY A 137 -20.00 27.66 -20.25
N LEU A 138 -20.21 26.38 -19.90
CA LEU A 138 -20.96 26.01 -18.71
C LEU A 138 -20.19 26.41 -17.44
N THR A 139 -20.95 26.83 -16.44
CA THR A 139 -20.47 27.16 -15.09
C THR A 139 -21.42 26.56 -14.05
N ASP A 140 -20.88 25.86 -13.06
CA ASP A 140 -21.61 25.29 -11.92
C ASP A 140 -22.82 24.44 -12.33
N CYS A 141 -22.62 23.55 -13.31
CA CYS A 141 -23.69 22.78 -13.94
C CYS A 141 -23.48 21.26 -13.82
N THR A 142 -24.56 20.55 -13.49
CA THR A 142 -24.59 19.09 -13.45
C THR A 142 -25.18 18.52 -14.75
N ILE A 143 -24.40 17.74 -15.47
CA ILE A 143 -24.82 16.93 -16.62
C ILE A 143 -25.16 15.53 -16.08
N SER A 144 -26.44 15.17 -16.09
CA SER A 144 -26.93 13.98 -15.37
C SER A 144 -27.81 13.07 -16.21
N GLY A 145 -27.79 11.78 -15.86
CA GLY A 145 -28.80 10.80 -16.23
C GLY A 145 -29.73 10.46 -15.06
N ASN A 146 -30.57 9.44 -15.23
CA ASN A 146 -31.42 8.89 -14.17
C ASN A 146 -30.68 7.92 -13.23
N GLY A 147 -29.37 7.75 -13.40
CA GLY A 147 -28.54 6.81 -12.67
C GLY A 147 -27.72 5.95 -13.63
N ARG A 148 -26.54 5.50 -13.19
CA ARG A 148 -25.62 4.74 -14.06
C ARG A 148 -26.26 3.49 -14.67
N ASP A 149 -27.18 2.84 -13.97
CA ASP A 149 -27.85 1.63 -14.47
C ASP A 149 -29.12 1.95 -15.30
N ALA A 150 -29.49 3.23 -15.42
CA ALA A 150 -30.70 3.69 -16.11
C ALA A 150 -30.38 4.44 -17.42
N THR A 151 -29.38 5.32 -17.43
CA THR A 151 -29.07 6.16 -18.60
C THR A 151 -27.73 5.76 -19.22
N THR A 152 -27.76 5.33 -20.49
CA THR A 152 -26.57 4.92 -21.26
C THR A 152 -26.32 5.83 -22.46
N ILE A 153 -25.06 6.18 -22.71
CA ILE A 153 -24.60 6.92 -23.90
C ILE A 153 -23.65 6.02 -24.69
N LYS A 154 -23.86 5.91 -26.00
CA LYS A 154 -23.04 5.12 -26.95
C LYS A 154 -22.66 5.96 -28.17
N GLY A 155 -21.54 5.62 -28.82
CA GLY A 155 -21.20 6.17 -30.12
C GLY A 155 -21.96 5.49 -31.26
N MET A 156 -22.39 6.26 -32.26
CA MET A 156 -22.86 5.79 -33.56
C MET A 156 -21.76 5.79 -34.62
N GLU A 157 -20.66 6.47 -34.33
CA GLU A 157 -19.48 6.62 -35.18
C GLU A 157 -18.23 6.64 -34.29
N ALA A 158 -17.06 6.58 -34.93
CA ALA A 158 -15.79 6.81 -34.27
C ALA A 158 -15.62 8.31 -33.99
N ILE A 159 -16.09 8.78 -32.84
CA ILE A 159 -15.93 10.17 -32.40
C ILE A 159 -14.82 10.29 -31.36
N ASP A 160 -14.12 11.42 -31.30
CA ASP A 160 -13.02 11.60 -30.33
C ASP A 160 -13.51 11.51 -28.87
N SER A 161 -14.61 12.20 -28.56
CA SER A 161 -15.16 12.22 -27.22
C SER A 161 -16.68 12.31 -27.20
N ALA A 162 -17.34 11.79 -26.16
CA ALA A 162 -18.78 11.99 -25.98
C ALA A 162 -19.07 13.41 -25.46
N PHE A 163 -18.32 13.86 -24.45
CA PHE A 163 -18.35 15.22 -23.93
C PHE A 163 -16.95 15.83 -23.87
N ALA A 164 -16.81 17.07 -24.32
CA ALA A 164 -15.56 17.82 -24.23
C ALA A 164 -15.78 19.31 -24.04
N ASN A 165 -14.82 20.03 -23.45
CA ASN A 165 -14.76 21.49 -23.54
C ASN A 165 -13.96 21.91 -24.78
N SER A 166 -14.56 21.69 -25.95
CA SER A 166 -13.87 21.74 -27.24
C SER A 166 -13.58 23.15 -27.73
N THR A 167 -14.39 24.15 -27.36
CA THR A 167 -14.28 25.51 -27.92
C THR A 167 -13.92 26.59 -26.91
N GLY A 168 -13.83 26.26 -25.62
CA GLY A 168 -13.54 27.26 -24.58
C GLY A 168 -13.58 26.75 -23.15
N ASN A 169 -13.72 27.69 -22.22
CA ASN A 169 -13.61 27.45 -20.79
C ASN A 169 -14.79 26.66 -20.22
N ALA A 170 -14.58 25.93 -19.13
CA ALA A 170 -15.66 25.33 -18.35
C ALA A 170 -15.32 25.37 -16.86
N ARG A 171 -16.32 25.55 -15.99
CA ARG A 171 -16.10 25.62 -14.54
C ARG A 171 -17.16 24.87 -13.75
N GLY A 172 -16.77 24.14 -12.69
CA GLY A 172 -17.71 23.53 -11.75
C GLY A 172 -18.64 22.52 -12.41
N ILE A 173 -18.10 21.69 -13.32
CA ILE A 173 -18.91 20.74 -14.10
C ILE A 173 -18.98 19.40 -13.37
N THR A 174 -20.20 18.90 -13.16
CA THR A 174 -20.42 17.57 -12.57
C THR A 174 -21.09 16.65 -13.57
N PHE A 175 -20.53 15.47 -13.79
CA PHE A 175 -21.21 14.37 -14.49
C PHE A 175 -21.76 13.40 -13.45
N TYR A 176 -23.06 13.10 -13.51
CA TYR A 176 -23.73 12.29 -12.51
C TYR A 176 -24.64 11.21 -13.09
N GLY A 177 -24.45 9.96 -12.68
CA GLY A 177 -25.43 8.89 -12.95
C GLY A 177 -25.59 8.58 -14.44
N ILE A 178 -24.50 8.51 -15.20
CA ILE A 178 -24.49 8.16 -16.62
C ILE A 178 -23.57 6.96 -16.84
N THR A 179 -24.01 5.99 -17.65
CA THR A 179 -23.12 4.98 -18.25
C THR A 179 -22.66 5.43 -19.62
N PHE A 180 -21.35 5.42 -19.84
CA PHE A 180 -20.70 5.54 -21.12
C PHE A 180 -20.27 4.16 -21.58
N LEU A 181 -20.86 3.68 -22.68
CA LEU A 181 -20.62 2.34 -23.19
C LEU A 181 -19.95 2.41 -24.56
N GLY A 182 -18.76 1.80 -24.65
CA GLY A 182 -18.04 1.62 -25.89
C GLY A 182 -18.25 0.27 -26.55
N ASN A 183 -17.30 -0.11 -27.41
CA ASN A 183 -17.37 -1.24 -28.34
C ASN A 183 -16.39 -2.39 -28.03
N ALA A 184 -15.62 -2.33 -26.94
CA ALA A 184 -14.76 -3.45 -26.56
C ALA A 184 -15.60 -4.67 -26.16
N VAL A 185 -15.18 -5.84 -26.61
CA VAL A 185 -15.71 -7.13 -26.17
C VAL A 185 -14.82 -7.64 -25.04
N ASP A 186 -15.46 -8.21 -24.04
CA ASP A 186 -14.81 -8.75 -22.86
C ASP A 186 -14.57 -10.25 -23.05
N ASP A 187 -13.32 -10.64 -23.29
CA ASP A 187 -12.94 -11.99 -23.74
C ASP A 187 -11.95 -12.71 -22.82
N THR A 188 -11.57 -12.17 -21.66
CA THR A 188 -10.45 -12.71 -20.87
C THR A 188 -10.67 -12.67 -19.36
N THR A 189 -10.07 -13.65 -18.66
CA THR A 189 -10.16 -13.81 -17.19
C THR A 189 -8.89 -13.38 -16.45
N ALA A 190 -7.90 -12.84 -17.15
CA ALA A 190 -6.61 -12.40 -16.60
C ALA A 190 -6.21 -11.06 -17.23
N PRO A 191 -5.26 -10.31 -16.64
CA PRO A 191 -4.87 -9.01 -17.16
C PRO A 191 -4.26 -9.16 -18.56
N GLN A 192 -4.92 -8.59 -19.55
CA GLN A 192 -4.53 -8.62 -20.96
C GLN A 192 -4.80 -7.27 -21.60
N ARG A 193 -3.89 -6.75 -22.42
CA ARG A 193 -4.04 -5.43 -23.06
C ARG A 193 -4.93 -5.49 -24.29
N GLY A 194 -4.75 -6.53 -25.10
CA GLY A 194 -5.54 -6.75 -26.31
C GLY A 194 -7.01 -7.00 -25.98
N ARG A 195 -7.92 -6.30 -26.67
CA ARG A 195 -9.35 -6.60 -26.67
C ARG A 195 -9.86 -6.67 -28.09
N THR A 196 -10.75 -7.62 -28.33
CA THR A 196 -11.59 -7.61 -29.52
C THR A 196 -12.54 -6.41 -29.45
N THR A 197 -12.79 -5.73 -30.57
CA THR A 197 -13.81 -4.67 -30.66
C THR A 197 -14.91 -5.08 -31.62
N SER A 198 -16.14 -4.62 -31.35
CA SER A 198 -17.30 -4.87 -32.21
C SER A 198 -18.12 -3.60 -32.38
N GLY A 199 -18.12 -3.03 -33.58
CA GLY A 199 -18.82 -1.79 -33.90
C GLY A 199 -17.98 -0.54 -33.62
N VAL A 200 -18.67 0.59 -33.44
CA VAL A 200 -18.09 1.93 -33.29
C VAL A 200 -18.33 2.48 -31.88
N SER A 201 -17.48 3.41 -31.45
CA SER A 201 -17.51 4.00 -30.11
C SER A 201 -16.84 5.38 -30.14
N PHE A 202 -17.05 6.17 -29.10
CA PHE A 202 -16.16 7.28 -28.80
C PHE A 202 -14.83 6.77 -28.19
N ASN A 203 -13.72 7.50 -28.43
CA ASN A 203 -12.42 7.18 -27.83
C ASN A 203 -12.37 7.54 -26.35
N ILE A 204 -12.95 8.69 -25.97
CA ILE A 204 -12.99 9.20 -24.60
C ILE A 204 -14.44 9.51 -24.20
N ALA A 205 -14.89 9.16 -23.01
CA ALA A 205 -16.23 9.57 -22.60
C ALA A 205 -16.26 11.06 -22.24
N ILE A 206 -15.34 11.48 -21.37
CA ILE A 206 -15.28 12.86 -20.87
C ILE A 206 -13.85 13.38 -21.02
N ARG A 207 -13.68 14.42 -21.84
CA ARG A 207 -12.42 15.12 -22.05
C ARG A 207 -12.49 16.51 -21.41
N ALA A 208 -11.65 16.75 -20.41
CA ALA A 208 -11.50 18.06 -19.80
C ALA A 208 -10.08 18.58 -20.02
N THR A 209 -9.95 19.69 -20.73
CA THR A 209 -8.66 20.33 -21.03
C THR A 209 -8.63 21.73 -20.46
N GLY A 210 -7.66 22.01 -19.60
CA GLY A 210 -7.37 23.33 -19.08
C GLY A 210 -5.95 23.81 -19.36
N ALA A 211 -5.61 24.93 -18.75
CA ALA A 211 -4.34 25.64 -18.95
C ALA A 211 -3.42 25.56 -17.72
N TRP A 212 -3.76 24.77 -16.70
CA TRP A 212 -2.86 24.58 -15.57
C TRP A 212 -1.65 23.77 -16.05
N ALA A 213 -0.46 24.37 -16.10
CA ALA A 213 0.81 23.67 -16.17
C ALA A 213 1.72 24.26 -15.10
N GLU A 214 2.52 23.42 -14.48
CA GLU A 214 3.66 23.91 -13.72
C GLU A 214 4.67 24.57 -14.68
N ASP A 215 5.31 25.65 -14.24
CA ASP A 215 6.27 26.46 -15.01
C ASP A 215 7.42 25.66 -15.67
N THR A 216 7.63 24.41 -15.25
CA THR A 216 8.79 23.60 -15.61
C THR A 216 8.56 22.62 -16.77
N MET A 217 7.35 22.49 -17.35
CA MET A 217 7.01 21.32 -18.20
C MET A 217 6.45 21.62 -19.60
N GLY A 218 6.67 22.82 -20.14
CA GLY A 218 6.36 23.18 -21.52
C GLY A 218 4.95 23.77 -21.74
N PRO A 219 4.71 24.43 -22.89
CA PRO A 219 3.46 25.14 -23.13
C PRO A 219 2.29 24.16 -23.28
N LEU A 220 1.29 24.31 -22.42
CA LEU A 220 -0.02 23.69 -22.65
C LEU A 220 -0.76 24.35 -23.82
N PRO A 221 -1.78 23.67 -24.38
CA PRO A 221 -2.66 24.29 -25.38
C PRO A 221 -3.19 25.62 -24.86
N THR A 222 -2.72 26.71 -25.46
CA THR A 222 -3.13 28.07 -25.11
C THR A 222 -4.58 28.27 -25.51
N GLY A 223 -5.42 28.79 -24.59
CA GLY A 223 -6.77 29.27 -24.91
C GLY A 223 -7.96 28.49 -24.31
N LYS A 224 -7.76 27.41 -23.54
CA LYS A 224 -8.84 26.70 -22.83
C LYS A 224 -8.53 26.56 -21.34
N SER A 225 -9.50 26.79 -20.48
CA SER A 225 -9.40 26.51 -19.05
C SER A 225 -10.57 25.65 -18.57
N CYS A 226 -10.26 24.56 -17.88
CA CYS A 226 -11.22 23.80 -17.12
C CYS A 226 -10.85 23.96 -15.64
N THR A 227 -11.80 24.43 -14.83
CA THR A 227 -11.62 24.56 -13.38
C THR A 227 -12.71 23.77 -12.68
N ASP A 228 -12.36 22.90 -11.73
CA ASP A 228 -13.31 22.11 -10.96
C ASP A 228 -14.20 21.20 -11.85
N ILE A 229 -13.79 19.94 -12.01
CA ILE A 229 -14.59 18.90 -12.68
C ILE A 229 -14.80 17.71 -11.78
N GLN A 230 -16.02 17.19 -11.76
CA GLN A 230 -16.41 16.03 -10.98
C GLN A 230 -17.12 14.99 -11.84
N ILE A 231 -16.79 13.72 -11.61
CA ILE A 231 -17.57 12.56 -12.03
C ILE A 231 -18.05 11.86 -10.76
N ASP A 232 -19.34 11.65 -10.63
CA ASP A 232 -19.92 10.93 -9.49
C ASP A 232 -20.95 9.90 -9.93
N SER A 233 -20.82 8.68 -9.40
CA SER A 233 -21.79 7.61 -9.64
C SER A 233 -22.03 7.32 -11.13
N CYS A 234 -21.01 7.47 -11.97
CA CYS A 234 -21.04 7.14 -13.40
C CYS A 234 -20.44 5.75 -13.66
N ALA A 235 -20.63 5.21 -14.86
CA ALA A 235 -19.91 4.03 -15.32
C ALA A 235 -19.27 4.26 -16.69
N PHE A 236 -18.08 3.70 -16.89
CA PHE A 236 -17.34 3.71 -18.14
C PHE A 236 -17.06 2.25 -18.47
N LYS A 237 -17.63 1.76 -19.57
CA LYS A 237 -17.59 0.34 -19.92
C LYS A 237 -17.10 0.18 -21.34
N ASN A 238 -16.19 -0.75 -21.55
CA ASN A 238 -15.82 -1.24 -22.88
C ASN A 238 -15.25 -0.17 -23.83
N LEU A 239 -14.49 0.82 -23.32
CA LEU A 239 -13.87 1.85 -24.16
C LEU A 239 -12.51 1.38 -24.67
N ALA A 240 -12.43 1.08 -25.96
CA ALA A 240 -11.32 0.33 -26.51
C ALA A 240 -10.10 1.16 -26.94
N THR A 241 -10.31 2.40 -27.37
CA THR A 241 -9.31 3.14 -28.15
C THR A 241 -8.70 4.32 -27.41
N GLY A 242 -9.30 4.76 -26.31
CA GLY A 242 -8.84 5.90 -25.52
C GLY A 242 -9.17 5.76 -24.04
N LEU A 243 -8.74 6.76 -23.27
CA LEU A 243 -8.99 6.81 -21.84
C LEU A 243 -10.49 7.05 -21.59
N PRO A 244 -11.12 6.36 -20.63
CA PRO A 244 -12.52 6.61 -20.28
C PRO A 244 -12.76 8.07 -19.89
N MET A 245 -11.77 8.67 -19.23
CA MET A 245 -11.73 10.08 -18.86
C MET A 245 -10.32 10.60 -19.12
N TYR A 246 -10.24 11.79 -19.70
CA TYR A 246 -8.97 12.46 -20.00
C TYR A 246 -9.00 13.86 -19.40
N PHE A 247 -8.42 14.00 -18.20
CA PHE A 247 -8.33 15.28 -17.50
C PHE A 247 -6.90 15.80 -17.62
N GLN A 248 -6.76 16.91 -18.35
CA GLN A 248 -5.47 17.55 -18.59
C GLN A 248 -5.55 19.01 -18.19
N GLY A 249 -4.60 19.50 -17.40
CA GLY A 249 -4.50 20.94 -17.14
C GLY A 249 -5.65 21.51 -16.30
N VAL A 250 -6.37 20.67 -15.55
CA VAL A 250 -7.51 21.09 -14.74
C VAL A 250 -7.02 21.90 -13.54
N LYS A 251 -7.53 23.12 -13.40
CA LYS A 251 -7.32 23.96 -12.22
C LYS A 251 -8.34 23.58 -11.14
N GLY A 252 -7.98 23.73 -9.87
CA GLY A 252 -8.84 23.27 -8.78
C GLY A 252 -8.92 21.75 -8.77
N TYR A 253 -10.08 21.17 -8.46
CA TYR A 253 -10.20 19.72 -8.34
C TYR A 253 -10.56 19.02 -9.66
N ALA A 254 -9.93 17.88 -9.92
CA ALA A 254 -10.33 16.85 -10.87
C ALA A 254 -10.73 15.60 -10.08
N LYS A 255 -12.05 15.43 -9.89
CA LYS A 255 -12.60 14.48 -8.92
C LYS A 255 -13.42 13.38 -9.57
N VAL A 256 -13.22 12.14 -9.11
CA VAL A 256 -13.96 10.96 -9.56
C VAL A 256 -14.33 10.12 -8.34
N THR A 257 -15.63 9.95 -8.11
CA THR A 257 -16.17 9.24 -6.94
C THR A 257 -17.24 8.23 -7.28
N ASN A 258 -17.31 7.15 -6.49
CA ASN A 258 -18.39 6.15 -6.53
C ASN A 258 -18.66 5.57 -7.93
N SER A 259 -17.66 5.61 -8.81
CA SER A 259 -17.82 5.31 -10.23
C SER A 259 -17.24 3.95 -10.58
N LEU A 260 -17.71 3.40 -11.70
CA LEU A 260 -17.23 2.14 -12.27
C LEU A 260 -16.42 2.42 -13.53
N VAL A 261 -15.20 1.89 -13.60
CA VAL A 261 -14.41 1.83 -14.83
C VAL A 261 -14.12 0.38 -15.15
N GLU A 262 -14.64 -0.12 -16.27
CA GLU A 262 -14.58 -1.52 -16.61
C GLU A 262 -14.16 -1.71 -18.07
N ASN A 263 -13.15 -2.56 -18.27
CA ASN A 263 -12.73 -2.96 -19.62
C ASN A 263 -12.42 -1.75 -20.51
N CYS A 264 -11.76 -0.76 -19.91
CA CYS A 264 -11.30 0.47 -20.55
C CYS A 264 -9.77 0.54 -20.47
N LEU A 265 -9.16 1.55 -21.09
CA LEU A 265 -7.85 2.01 -20.64
C LEU A 265 -7.96 2.68 -19.24
N ASP A 266 -6.85 3.17 -18.72
CA ASP A 266 -6.72 3.81 -17.41
C ASP A 266 -7.49 5.13 -17.29
N SER A 267 -8.00 5.43 -16.09
CA SER A 267 -8.50 6.78 -15.77
C SER A 267 -7.35 7.78 -15.75
N GLY A 268 -7.33 8.73 -16.70
CA GLY A 268 -6.17 9.58 -16.95
C GLY A 268 -6.25 10.99 -16.37
N PHE A 269 -5.26 11.35 -15.57
CA PHE A 269 -5.03 12.69 -15.02
C PHE A 269 -3.61 13.13 -15.34
N ILE A 270 -3.47 14.32 -15.92
CA ILE A 270 -2.19 14.90 -16.33
C ILE A 270 -2.23 16.39 -16.02
N TYR A 271 -1.19 16.95 -15.38
CA TYR A 271 -1.14 18.38 -15.06
C TYR A 271 -2.42 18.87 -14.36
N CYS A 272 -2.90 18.17 -13.35
CA CYS A 272 -4.07 18.59 -12.58
C CYS A 272 -3.62 19.16 -11.23
N ALA A 273 -4.21 20.27 -10.80
CA ALA A 273 -3.80 20.97 -9.58
C ALA A 273 -4.17 20.22 -8.28
N ASP A 274 -5.29 19.50 -8.30
CA ASP A 274 -5.78 18.61 -7.23
C ASP A 274 -6.51 17.43 -7.89
N VAL A 275 -6.09 16.22 -7.59
CA VAL A 275 -6.68 14.98 -8.14
C VAL A 275 -7.29 14.18 -7.01
N GLN A 276 -8.58 13.83 -7.14
CA GLN A 276 -9.29 13.04 -6.14
C GLN A 276 -9.97 11.83 -6.80
N PHE A 277 -9.38 10.66 -6.65
CA PHE A 277 -9.93 9.40 -7.16
C PHE A 277 -10.32 8.51 -5.97
N THR A 278 -11.61 8.54 -5.58
CA THR A 278 -12.04 7.93 -4.31
C THR A 278 -13.25 7.01 -4.43
N ASN A 279 -13.23 5.89 -3.70
CA ASN A 279 -14.34 4.94 -3.63
C ASN A 279 -14.84 4.42 -4.99
N ASN A 280 -13.93 4.26 -5.95
CA ASN A 280 -14.25 3.73 -7.28
C ASN A 280 -14.01 2.22 -7.38
N LEU A 281 -14.71 1.58 -8.31
CA LEU A 281 -14.41 0.23 -8.77
C LEU A 281 -13.76 0.31 -10.15
N VAL A 282 -12.52 -0.14 -10.26
CA VAL A 282 -11.84 -0.33 -11.55
C VAL A 282 -11.64 -1.83 -11.76
N ARG A 283 -12.07 -2.34 -12.91
CA ARG A 283 -11.88 -3.76 -13.23
C ARG A 283 -11.44 -3.97 -14.68
N ARG A 284 -10.47 -4.86 -14.86
CA ARG A 284 -9.99 -5.30 -16.17
C ARG A 284 -9.51 -4.14 -17.02
N SER A 285 -8.82 -3.18 -16.39
CA SER A 285 -8.18 -2.10 -17.14
C SER A 285 -7.16 -2.70 -18.09
N ARG A 286 -7.17 -2.23 -19.33
CA ARG A 286 -6.24 -2.61 -20.40
C ARG A 286 -4.87 -1.98 -20.25
N ASP A 287 -4.73 -1.07 -19.29
CA ASP A 287 -3.50 -0.36 -18.94
C ASP A 287 -3.40 -0.35 -17.39
N ASN A 288 -3.12 0.79 -16.77
CA ASN A 288 -3.19 0.99 -15.32
C ASN A 288 -4.65 1.05 -14.83
N GLY A 289 -4.93 0.78 -13.56
CA GLY A 289 -6.27 1.02 -13.00
C GLY A 289 -6.62 2.52 -13.03
N VAL A 290 -5.71 3.35 -12.52
CA VAL A 290 -5.77 4.80 -12.59
C VAL A 290 -4.37 5.36 -12.82
N SER A 291 -4.26 6.37 -13.67
CA SER A 291 -3.00 7.09 -13.93
C SER A 291 -3.12 8.55 -13.54
N VAL A 292 -2.44 8.89 -12.46
CA VAL A 292 -2.17 10.27 -12.05
C VAL A 292 -0.73 10.57 -12.41
N SER A 293 -0.54 11.20 -13.56
CA SER A 293 0.77 11.34 -14.18
C SER A 293 1.19 12.80 -14.33
N ARG A 294 2.49 13.01 -14.61
CA ARG A 294 3.08 14.24 -15.13
C ARG A 294 2.60 15.53 -14.47
N GLY A 295 3.36 16.02 -13.50
CA GLY A 295 3.13 17.33 -12.90
C GLY A 295 1.77 17.51 -12.21
N CYS A 296 0.99 16.43 -11.99
CA CYS A 296 -0.15 16.53 -11.10
C CYS A 296 0.30 16.94 -9.70
N GLN A 297 -0.53 17.71 -9.03
CA GLN A 297 -0.30 18.21 -7.69
C GLN A 297 -1.43 17.78 -6.78
N SER A 298 -1.13 17.64 -5.48
CA SER A 298 -2.13 17.34 -4.45
C SER A 298 -3.01 16.14 -4.82
N VAL A 299 -2.41 14.96 -4.84
CA VAL A 299 -3.03 13.74 -5.35
C VAL A 299 -3.61 12.91 -4.21
N THR A 300 -4.87 12.52 -4.34
CA THR A 300 -5.59 11.66 -3.38
C THR A 300 -6.21 10.47 -4.11
N VAL A 301 -5.74 9.26 -3.82
CA VAL A 301 -6.27 8.00 -4.36
C VAL A 301 -6.64 7.09 -3.19
N ILE A 302 -7.93 7.07 -2.80
CA ILE A 302 -8.38 6.45 -1.54
C ILE A 302 -9.59 5.53 -1.70
N GLY A 303 -9.56 4.37 -1.03
CA GLY A 303 -10.76 3.54 -0.86
C GLY A 303 -11.23 2.87 -2.15
N ASN A 304 -10.37 2.75 -3.16
CA ASN A 304 -10.74 2.14 -4.44
C ASN A 304 -10.57 0.63 -4.38
N ARG A 305 -11.39 -0.08 -5.16
CA ARG A 305 -11.20 -1.49 -5.49
C ARG A 305 -10.73 -1.58 -6.93
N ILE A 306 -9.53 -2.12 -7.15
CA ILE A 306 -8.89 -2.21 -8.47
C ILE A 306 -8.57 -3.67 -8.75
N GLU A 307 -9.08 -4.20 -9.85
CA GLU A 307 -8.98 -5.61 -10.17
C GLU A 307 -8.50 -5.80 -11.60
N ASP A 308 -7.55 -6.72 -11.77
CA ASP A 308 -7.13 -7.23 -13.07
C ASP A 308 -6.62 -6.14 -14.05
N SER A 309 -5.93 -5.12 -13.54
CA SER A 309 -5.26 -4.11 -14.38
C SER A 309 -4.04 -4.70 -15.07
N CYS A 310 -3.87 -4.42 -16.36
CA CYS A 310 -2.79 -4.97 -17.18
C CYS A 310 -1.40 -4.54 -16.73
N TYR A 311 -1.26 -3.31 -16.25
CA TYR A 311 -0.01 -2.82 -15.71
C TYR A 311 -0.16 -2.59 -14.21
N TRP A 312 -0.18 -1.34 -13.77
CA TRP A 312 -0.24 -1.02 -12.35
C TRP A 312 -1.68 -0.91 -11.88
N GLY A 313 -1.95 -1.29 -10.63
CA GLY A 313 -3.22 -0.92 -10.00
C GLY A 313 -3.38 0.59 -9.98
N ILE A 314 -2.36 1.28 -9.47
CA ILE A 314 -2.29 2.74 -9.33
C ILE A 314 -0.96 3.22 -9.90
N TRP A 315 -1.02 4.10 -10.90
CA TRP A 315 0.13 4.81 -11.45
C TRP A 315 0.14 6.24 -10.94
N THR A 316 1.10 6.57 -10.08
CA THR A 316 1.34 7.93 -9.55
C THR A 316 2.76 8.36 -9.88
N ALA A 317 3.02 8.45 -11.18
CA ALA A 317 4.38 8.51 -11.72
C ALA A 317 4.49 9.42 -12.95
N GLY A 318 5.72 9.82 -13.28
CA GLY A 318 6.03 10.55 -14.51
C GLY A 318 5.79 9.69 -15.75
N PHE A 319 5.90 10.29 -16.94
CA PHE A 319 5.76 9.60 -18.21
C PHE A 319 6.31 10.46 -19.35
N GLU A 320 6.86 9.85 -20.42
CA GLU A 320 7.34 10.56 -21.62
C GLU A 320 8.27 11.75 -21.34
N GLY A 321 9.23 11.56 -20.43
CA GLY A 321 10.18 12.61 -20.03
C GLY A 321 9.58 13.62 -19.03
N GLY A 322 8.30 13.54 -18.71
CA GLY A 322 7.70 14.32 -17.64
C GLY A 322 7.95 13.73 -16.26
N ARG A 323 8.13 14.60 -15.26
CA ARG A 323 8.32 14.24 -13.85
C ARG A 323 7.03 13.74 -13.18
N GLY A 324 7.19 12.92 -12.16
CA GLY A 324 6.10 12.40 -11.35
C GLY A 324 5.35 13.47 -10.53
N PRO A 325 4.18 13.14 -10.00
CA PRO A 325 3.36 14.07 -9.23
C PRO A 325 3.97 14.44 -7.87
N GLU A 326 3.41 15.47 -7.23
CA GLU A 326 3.80 15.90 -5.88
C GLU A 326 2.61 15.94 -4.90
N ARG A 327 2.89 15.78 -3.60
CA ARG A 327 1.89 15.75 -2.50
C ARG A 327 0.88 14.62 -2.71
N ILE A 328 1.37 13.39 -2.70
CA ILE A 328 0.62 12.19 -3.06
C ILE A 328 0.17 11.45 -1.79
N LEU A 329 -1.11 11.10 -1.72
CA LEU A 329 -1.71 10.19 -0.75
C LEU A 329 -2.41 9.04 -1.49
N VAL A 330 -1.88 7.83 -1.32
CA VAL A 330 -2.50 6.58 -1.80
C VAL A 330 -2.85 5.73 -0.59
N ALA A 331 -4.14 5.63 -0.25
CA ALA A 331 -4.54 5.00 1.00
C ALA A 331 -5.76 4.07 0.92
N ALA A 332 -5.75 3.02 1.74
CA ALA A 332 -6.91 2.13 1.93
C ALA A 332 -7.51 1.56 0.63
N ASN A 333 -6.68 1.34 -0.41
CA ASN A 333 -7.12 0.70 -1.64
C ASN A 333 -6.99 -0.84 -1.52
N ASN A 334 -7.91 -1.55 -2.19
CA ASN A 334 -7.84 -3.00 -2.37
C ASN A 334 -7.51 -3.30 -3.84
N ILE A 335 -6.33 -3.86 -4.10
CA ILE A 335 -5.76 -4.02 -5.44
C ILE A 335 -5.49 -5.50 -5.68
N SER A 336 -6.13 -6.11 -6.67
CA SER A 336 -5.89 -7.53 -6.97
C SER A 336 -5.61 -7.74 -8.45
N GLY A 337 -4.83 -8.77 -8.77
CA GLY A 337 -4.73 -9.22 -10.15
C GLY A 337 -3.89 -8.29 -11.05
N THR A 338 -2.94 -7.52 -10.55
CA THR A 338 -2.24 -6.52 -11.41
C THR A 338 -1.06 -7.12 -12.16
N GLY A 339 -0.87 -6.72 -13.42
CA GLY A 339 0.23 -7.20 -14.26
C GLY A 339 1.61 -6.72 -13.82
N TYR A 340 1.82 -5.43 -13.60
CA TYR A 340 3.14 -4.88 -13.23
C TYR A 340 3.37 -4.78 -11.73
N GLY A 341 2.33 -4.44 -10.99
CA GLY A 341 2.38 -4.28 -9.55
C GLY A 341 1.22 -3.47 -9.00
N ALA A 342 1.17 -3.27 -7.69
CA ALA A 342 0.05 -2.54 -7.10
C ALA A 342 0.18 -1.03 -7.32
N ILE A 343 1.33 -0.45 -6.97
CA ILE A 343 1.51 1.02 -6.98
C ILE A 343 2.86 1.40 -7.60
N SER A 344 2.84 2.28 -8.60
CA SER A 344 4.03 2.92 -9.16
C SER A 344 4.18 4.36 -8.68
N LEU A 345 5.40 4.68 -8.23
CA LEU A 345 5.91 5.98 -7.82
C LEU A 345 7.20 6.27 -8.60
N ASP A 346 7.14 6.09 -9.91
CA ASP A 346 8.27 6.26 -10.80
C ASP A 346 8.45 7.72 -11.26
N ASP A 347 9.66 8.03 -11.74
CA ASP A 347 10.01 9.33 -12.32
C ASP A 347 9.98 10.51 -11.33
N GLY A 348 10.49 10.29 -10.12
CA GLY A 348 10.84 11.34 -9.17
C GLY A 348 9.68 12.03 -8.45
N PRO A 349 8.64 11.32 -7.96
CA PRO A 349 7.56 11.94 -7.19
C PRO A 349 8.06 12.47 -5.84
N ARG A 350 7.30 13.41 -5.25
CA ARG A 350 7.69 14.04 -3.98
C ARG A 350 6.55 14.15 -2.98
N ASN A 351 6.90 14.09 -1.69
CA ASN A 351 5.97 14.21 -0.57
C ASN A 351 4.87 13.14 -0.69
N VAL A 352 5.28 11.88 -0.62
CA VAL A 352 4.46 10.72 -0.91
C VAL A 352 4.10 9.98 0.37
N THR A 353 2.83 9.62 0.51
CA THR A 353 2.34 8.70 1.54
C THR A 353 1.53 7.57 0.89
N VAL A 354 1.98 6.33 1.08
CA VAL A 354 1.29 5.11 0.68
C VAL A 354 0.94 4.32 1.93
N ILE A 355 -0.34 4.29 2.33
CA ILE A 355 -0.74 3.77 3.64
C ILE A 355 -1.97 2.86 3.63
N GLY A 356 -1.88 1.72 4.32
CA GLY A 356 -3.06 0.88 4.58
C GLY A 356 -3.67 0.22 3.33
N ASN A 357 -2.92 0.11 2.23
CA ASN A 357 -3.38 -0.58 1.03
C ASN A 357 -3.21 -2.09 1.20
N THR A 358 -4.12 -2.87 0.63
CA THR A 358 -4.00 -4.33 0.52
C THR A 358 -3.87 -4.69 -0.95
N ALA A 359 -2.90 -5.54 -1.28
CA ALA A 359 -2.79 -6.07 -2.63
C ALA A 359 -2.36 -7.53 -2.70
N ASP A 360 -2.96 -8.28 -3.63
CA ASP A 360 -2.75 -9.70 -3.85
C ASP A 360 -2.75 -10.06 -5.35
N ARG A 361 -2.44 -11.33 -5.65
CA ARG A 361 -2.53 -11.91 -7.01
C ARG A 361 -1.77 -11.09 -8.06
N PHE A 362 -0.49 -10.83 -7.80
CA PHE A 362 0.37 -10.11 -8.73
C PHE A 362 0.85 -11.04 -9.86
N TYR A 363 1.04 -10.47 -11.04
CA TYR A 363 1.70 -11.16 -12.17
C TYR A 363 3.07 -10.54 -12.46
N ARG A 364 3.81 -11.13 -13.41
CA ARG A 364 5.06 -10.58 -13.94
C ARG A 364 4.80 -10.03 -15.34
N GLY A 365 3.92 -9.05 -15.45
CA GLY A 365 3.35 -8.54 -16.71
C GLY A 365 1.95 -9.08 -17.00
N PRO A 366 1.20 -8.42 -17.90
CA PRO A 366 -0.05 -8.97 -18.42
C PRO A 366 0.23 -10.24 -19.22
N VAL A 367 -0.79 -11.06 -19.44
CA VAL A 367 -0.65 -12.37 -20.11
C VAL A 367 -0.12 -12.26 -21.54
N ASP A 368 -0.32 -11.10 -22.18
CA ASP A 368 0.15 -10.78 -23.53
C ASP A 368 1.45 -9.94 -23.54
N GLU A 369 2.07 -9.66 -22.39
CA GLU A 369 3.36 -8.95 -22.28
C GLU A 369 4.08 -9.25 -20.96
N GLN A 370 4.38 -10.52 -20.72
CA GLN A 370 5.11 -10.89 -19.51
C GLN A 370 6.53 -10.32 -19.52
N ASN A 371 6.95 -9.72 -18.42
CA ASN A 371 8.30 -9.21 -18.22
C ASN A 371 8.82 -9.43 -16.78
N ALA A 372 10.03 -9.99 -16.70
CA ALA A 372 10.65 -10.47 -15.46
C ALA A 372 11.00 -9.33 -14.49
N ILE A 373 10.93 -8.08 -14.96
CA ILE A 373 11.19 -6.91 -14.14
C ILE A 373 9.97 -6.44 -13.33
N HIS A 374 8.80 -7.04 -13.52
CA HIS A 374 7.59 -6.63 -12.81
C HIS A 374 7.15 -7.66 -11.75
N GLY A 375 6.01 -7.39 -11.10
CA GLY A 375 5.43 -8.24 -10.05
C GLY A 375 5.78 -7.78 -8.65
N ARG A 376 5.59 -6.49 -8.40
CA ARG A 376 5.96 -5.85 -7.13
C ARG A 376 4.75 -5.23 -6.44
N GLY A 377 4.79 -5.12 -5.12
CA GLY A 377 3.83 -4.30 -4.37
C GLY A 377 3.97 -2.82 -4.75
N VAL A 378 5.10 -2.20 -4.40
CA VAL A 378 5.39 -0.79 -4.70
C VAL A 378 6.73 -0.63 -5.42
N SER A 379 6.76 0.19 -6.46
CA SER A 379 7.98 0.69 -7.10
C SER A 379 8.15 2.18 -6.85
N VAL A 380 9.36 2.60 -6.44
CA VAL A 380 9.72 4.02 -6.30
C VAL A 380 10.99 4.29 -7.09
N THR A 381 10.95 5.23 -8.03
CA THR A 381 12.15 5.58 -8.81
C THR A 381 12.36 7.07 -8.99
N GLY A 382 13.63 7.49 -9.09
CA GLY A 382 14.01 8.83 -9.53
C GLY A 382 13.75 9.07 -11.03
N TRP A 383 13.93 10.30 -11.48
CA TRP A 383 13.78 10.72 -12.88
C TRP A 383 15.13 11.01 -13.55
N PRO A 384 15.29 10.66 -14.85
CA PRO A 384 14.36 9.86 -15.63
C PRO A 384 14.49 8.36 -15.30
N SER A 385 13.38 7.63 -15.38
CA SER A 385 13.27 6.19 -15.16
C SER A 385 14.13 5.38 -16.13
N GLY A 386 14.50 5.95 -17.28
CA GLY A 386 15.45 5.40 -18.23
C GLY A 386 16.93 5.52 -17.83
N ASN A 387 17.29 6.34 -16.84
CA ASN A 387 18.68 6.52 -16.38
C ASN A 387 18.79 6.53 -14.84
N LEU A 388 18.44 5.41 -14.23
CA LEU A 388 18.44 5.27 -12.76
C LEU A 388 19.83 5.15 -12.13
N ALA A 389 20.88 4.97 -12.94
CA ALA A 389 22.26 5.00 -12.47
C ALA A 389 22.73 6.44 -12.16
N SER A 390 22.15 7.44 -12.83
CA SER A 390 22.43 8.86 -12.64
C SER A 390 21.15 9.68 -12.78
N PRO A 391 20.16 9.51 -11.87
CA PRO A 391 18.93 10.28 -11.91
C PRO A 391 19.25 11.76 -11.71
N THR A 392 18.65 12.63 -12.51
CA THR A 392 18.80 14.08 -12.35
C THR A 392 17.91 14.61 -11.23
N HIS A 393 16.83 13.88 -10.91
CA HIS A 393 15.91 14.22 -9.83
C HIS A 393 15.57 12.95 -9.04
N LEU A 394 15.76 13.00 -7.73
CA LEU A 394 15.42 11.90 -6.84
C LEU A 394 13.93 11.97 -6.47
N ALA A 395 13.31 10.82 -6.26
CA ALA A 395 12.07 10.76 -5.50
C ALA A 395 12.36 11.20 -4.05
N ARG A 396 11.47 11.97 -3.42
CA ARG A 396 11.76 12.56 -2.09
C ARG A 396 10.60 12.49 -1.11
N ASN A 397 10.93 12.37 0.18
CA ASN A 397 9.97 12.37 1.28
C ASN A 397 8.88 11.31 1.07
N VAL A 398 9.30 10.06 0.90
CA VAL A 398 8.42 8.93 0.57
C VAL A 398 8.16 8.11 1.83
N THR A 399 6.90 7.94 2.21
CA THR A 399 6.48 7.04 3.30
C THR A 399 5.60 5.94 2.74
N ILE A 400 5.96 4.68 3.00
CA ILE A 400 5.20 3.49 2.65
C ILE A 400 4.94 2.73 3.96
N SER A 401 3.71 2.76 4.47
CA SER A 401 3.41 2.22 5.78
C SER A 401 2.12 1.43 5.92
N GLY A 402 2.09 0.42 6.79
CA GLY A 402 0.87 -0.32 7.09
C GLY A 402 0.22 -1.03 5.90
N ASN A 403 0.95 -1.25 4.79
CA ASN A 403 0.41 -1.93 3.61
C ASN A 403 0.55 -3.45 3.76
N THR A 404 -0.33 -4.22 3.11
CA THR A 404 -0.27 -5.67 3.04
C THR A 404 -0.10 -6.12 1.59
N PHE A 405 0.99 -6.83 1.28
CA PHE A 405 1.27 -7.37 -0.04
C PHE A 405 1.38 -8.89 0.03
N ILE A 406 0.54 -9.60 -0.73
CA ILE A 406 0.41 -11.07 -0.69
C ILE A 406 0.82 -11.65 -2.05
N ASP A 407 1.75 -12.60 -2.02
CA ASP A 407 2.29 -13.30 -3.18
C ASP A 407 2.84 -12.38 -4.31
N PRO A 408 3.61 -11.31 -4.02
CA PRO A 408 4.25 -10.55 -5.11
C PRO A 408 5.38 -11.38 -5.74
N PRO A 409 5.30 -11.79 -7.03
CA PRO A 409 6.18 -12.81 -7.60
C PRO A 409 7.61 -12.33 -7.78
N ARG A 410 7.87 -11.02 -7.74
CA ARG A 410 9.22 -10.43 -7.71
C ARG A 410 9.59 -9.93 -6.32
N GLY A 411 8.76 -9.10 -5.69
CA GLY A 411 9.02 -8.64 -4.33
C GLY A 411 8.06 -7.58 -3.80
N GLY A 412 8.11 -7.27 -2.50
CA GLY A 412 7.17 -6.34 -1.87
C GLY A 412 7.39 -4.89 -2.29
N VAL A 413 8.43 -4.24 -1.77
CA VAL A 413 8.75 -2.82 -2.05
C VAL A 413 10.12 -2.72 -2.70
N SER A 414 10.23 -1.96 -3.79
CA SER A 414 11.52 -1.65 -4.40
C SER A 414 11.72 -0.16 -4.63
N PHE A 415 12.94 0.32 -4.42
CA PHE A 415 13.28 1.73 -4.62
C PHE A 415 14.69 1.95 -5.19
N ARG A 416 14.85 3.03 -5.98
CA ARG A 416 16.08 3.43 -6.68
C ARG A 416 16.04 4.94 -6.94
N GLY A 417 17.14 5.68 -6.85
CA GLY A 417 17.06 7.13 -7.12
C GLY A 417 16.15 7.88 -6.14
N VAL A 418 16.31 7.62 -4.84
CA VAL A 418 15.42 8.13 -3.77
C VAL A 418 16.23 8.79 -2.66
N ASP A 419 15.76 9.92 -2.16
CA ASP A 419 16.31 10.61 -1.00
C ASP A 419 15.23 10.85 0.05
N GLY A 420 15.35 10.20 1.21
CA GLY A 420 14.35 10.25 2.26
C GLY A 420 13.18 9.31 1.99
N ILE A 421 13.37 8.02 2.26
CA ILE A 421 12.30 7.01 2.19
C ILE A 421 12.14 6.26 3.51
N ALA A 422 10.90 6.09 3.94
CA ALA A 422 10.52 5.32 5.11
C ALA A 422 9.57 4.17 4.70
N VAL A 423 10.00 2.93 4.87
CA VAL A 423 9.17 1.73 4.65
C VAL A 423 8.89 1.10 6.01
N ILE A 424 7.72 1.37 6.59
CA ILE A 424 7.44 1.12 8.01
C ILE A 424 6.18 0.31 8.25
N GLY A 425 6.26 -0.78 9.03
CA GLY A 425 5.05 -1.46 9.49
C GLY A 425 4.24 -2.17 8.39
N ASN A 426 4.87 -2.52 7.27
CA ASN A 426 4.21 -3.25 6.19
C ASN A 426 4.24 -4.76 6.46
N THR A 427 3.24 -5.48 5.96
CA THR A 427 3.18 -6.94 5.96
C THR A 427 3.37 -7.46 4.55
N ILE A 428 4.40 -8.28 4.32
CA ILE A 428 4.72 -8.85 3.01
C ILE A 428 4.75 -10.37 3.15
N ILE A 429 3.86 -11.04 2.42
CA ILE A 429 3.63 -12.49 2.53
C ILE A 429 4.04 -13.15 1.21
N ASN A 430 4.86 -14.20 1.32
CA ASN A 430 5.40 -15.03 0.25
C ASN A 430 6.01 -14.23 -0.93
N PRO A 431 6.88 -13.23 -0.69
CA PRO A 431 7.49 -12.50 -1.79
C PRO A 431 8.41 -13.41 -2.62
N GLY A 432 8.39 -13.24 -3.93
CA GLY A 432 9.22 -13.97 -4.87
C GLY A 432 8.56 -15.19 -5.51
N SER A 433 9.31 -15.85 -6.38
CA SER A 433 8.94 -17.06 -7.13
C SER A 433 10.12 -18.03 -7.20
N ALA A 434 9.85 -19.33 -7.35
CA ALA A 434 10.92 -20.33 -7.47
C ALA A 434 11.77 -20.12 -8.74
N THR A 435 11.10 -19.74 -9.83
CA THR A 435 11.69 -19.52 -11.14
C THR A 435 11.37 -18.12 -11.67
N ASN A 436 12.23 -17.61 -12.54
CA ASN A 436 11.94 -16.43 -13.33
C ASN A 436 10.93 -16.77 -14.46
N LEU A 437 10.66 -15.82 -15.35
CA LEU A 437 9.75 -16.02 -16.48
C LEU A 437 10.21 -17.09 -17.49
N THR A 438 11.51 -17.39 -17.56
CA THR A 438 12.05 -18.41 -18.47
C THR A 438 12.02 -19.81 -17.85
N GLY A 439 11.47 -19.97 -16.64
CA GLY A 439 11.52 -21.21 -15.88
C GLY A 439 12.86 -21.49 -15.20
N THR A 440 13.82 -20.56 -15.27
CA THR A 440 15.13 -20.70 -14.63
C THR A 440 15.01 -20.42 -13.14
N ALA A 441 15.60 -21.29 -12.31
CA ALA A 441 15.65 -21.09 -10.86
C ALA A 441 16.30 -19.75 -10.50
N ILE A 442 15.67 -19.01 -9.58
CA ILE A 442 16.23 -17.74 -9.10
C ILE A 442 17.29 -18.03 -8.04
N ALA A 443 18.52 -17.57 -8.29
CA ALA A 443 19.65 -17.74 -7.39
C ALA A 443 19.37 -17.14 -6.02
N SER A 444 19.83 -17.80 -4.95
CA SER A 444 19.61 -17.36 -3.56
C SER A 444 20.28 -16.03 -3.22
N THR A 445 21.22 -15.57 -4.06
CA THR A 445 21.97 -14.32 -3.92
C THR A 445 21.42 -13.18 -4.79
N ASP A 446 20.43 -13.44 -5.66
CA ASP A 446 19.84 -12.41 -6.51
C ASP A 446 19.15 -11.35 -5.64
N GLN A 447 19.64 -10.12 -5.74
CA GLN A 447 19.14 -8.93 -5.02
C GLN A 447 18.05 -8.18 -5.80
N SER A 448 17.81 -8.58 -7.04
CA SER A 448 16.82 -8.00 -7.93
C SER A 448 15.55 -8.84 -8.03
N GLN A 449 15.51 -10.00 -7.37
CA GLN A 449 14.39 -10.93 -7.35
C GLN A 449 14.20 -11.49 -5.93
N ASN A 450 13.00 -11.96 -5.64
CA ASN A 450 12.62 -12.64 -4.40
C ASN A 450 13.00 -11.85 -3.13
N TYR A 451 12.50 -10.62 -3.02
CA TYR A 451 12.77 -9.77 -1.86
C TYR A 451 11.50 -9.26 -1.19
N GLY A 452 11.54 -9.06 0.12
CA GLY A 452 10.52 -8.28 0.82
C GLY A 452 10.65 -6.81 0.44
N ILE A 453 11.73 -6.16 0.89
CA ILE A 453 12.01 -4.74 0.67
C ILE A 453 13.45 -4.62 0.16
N SER A 454 13.66 -4.00 -1.00
CA SER A 454 15.01 -3.88 -1.56
C SER A 454 15.24 -2.55 -2.25
N MET A 455 16.37 -1.95 -1.95
CA MET A 455 17.06 -1.14 -2.94
C MET A 455 17.61 -2.13 -4.00
N THR A 456 17.16 -2.04 -5.26
CA THR A 456 17.59 -3.03 -6.27
C THR A 456 19.09 -2.90 -6.51
N SER A 457 19.82 -4.03 -6.68
CA SER A 457 21.25 -4.05 -6.97
C SER A 457 21.68 -3.06 -8.06
N GLY A 458 22.84 -2.41 -7.85
CA GLY A 458 23.44 -1.49 -8.82
C GLY A 458 23.01 -0.03 -8.68
N TYR A 459 22.11 0.30 -7.73
CA TYR A 459 21.58 1.65 -7.54
C TYR A 459 21.89 2.25 -6.16
N ALA A 460 22.84 1.66 -5.43
CA ALA A 460 23.16 2.07 -4.07
C ALA A 460 23.58 3.54 -3.97
N GLY A 461 24.41 3.99 -4.91
CA GLY A 461 24.88 5.38 -4.99
C GLY A 461 23.79 6.41 -5.33
N THR A 462 22.58 5.97 -5.69
CA THR A 462 21.46 6.87 -6.00
C THR A 462 20.39 6.87 -4.91
N VAL A 463 20.65 6.21 -3.77
CA VAL A 463 19.73 6.16 -2.64
C VAL A 463 20.38 6.71 -1.38
N SER A 464 19.70 7.64 -0.72
CA SER A 464 20.11 8.23 0.56
C SER A 464 18.95 8.30 1.56
N ASN A 465 19.29 8.26 2.85
CA ASN A 465 18.35 8.49 3.95
C ASN A 465 17.14 7.53 3.92
N ALA A 466 17.42 6.23 3.78
CA ALA A 466 16.40 5.19 3.76
C ALA A 466 16.23 4.55 5.14
N THR A 467 15.00 4.50 5.64
CA THR A 467 14.62 3.81 6.87
C THR A 467 13.67 2.66 6.53
N VAL A 468 14.01 1.43 6.94
CA VAL A 468 13.15 0.25 6.81
C VAL A 468 12.95 -0.33 8.19
N ALA A 469 11.75 -0.17 8.76
CA ALA A 469 11.52 -0.54 10.15
C ALA A 469 10.17 -1.21 10.43
N HIS A 470 10.13 -2.07 11.45
CA HIS A 470 8.88 -2.67 11.94
C HIS A 470 8.07 -3.47 10.90
N ASN A 471 8.69 -3.91 9.79
CA ASN A 471 7.99 -4.68 8.76
C ASN A 471 7.92 -6.16 9.16
N ILE A 472 6.82 -6.83 8.77
CA ILE A 472 6.65 -8.28 8.90
C ILE A 472 6.78 -8.88 7.51
N ILE A 473 7.79 -9.70 7.29
CA ILE A 473 8.14 -10.23 5.98
C ILE A 473 8.28 -11.75 6.09
N VAL A 474 7.33 -12.49 5.55
CA VAL A 474 7.20 -13.93 5.81
C VAL A 474 7.07 -14.70 4.51
N ASP A 475 7.76 -15.82 4.41
CA ASP A 475 7.59 -16.81 3.37
C ASP A 475 7.14 -18.12 4.03
N TYR A 476 5.85 -18.42 3.92
CA TYR A 476 5.21 -19.59 4.52
C TYR A 476 5.18 -20.81 3.60
N ARG A 477 5.78 -20.73 2.41
CA ARG A 477 5.87 -21.88 1.51
C ARG A 477 6.70 -22.98 2.15
N ALA A 478 6.33 -24.23 1.89
CA ALA A 478 7.05 -25.41 2.41
C ALA A 478 8.55 -25.38 2.02
N THR A 479 8.84 -24.90 0.82
CA THR A 479 10.19 -24.53 0.38
C THR A 479 10.26 -23.03 0.19
N PRO A 480 10.80 -22.27 1.15
CA PRO A 480 10.89 -20.82 1.03
C PRO A 480 11.77 -20.40 -0.16
N VAL A 481 11.32 -19.38 -0.90
CA VAL A 481 12.03 -18.83 -2.07
C VAL A 481 12.46 -17.39 -1.90
N MET A 482 12.00 -16.69 -0.86
CA MET A 482 12.47 -15.35 -0.51
C MET A 482 13.99 -15.37 -0.28
N ASN A 483 14.71 -14.60 -1.08
CA ASN A 483 16.15 -14.41 -0.92
C ASN A 483 16.41 -13.46 0.24
N TRP A 484 15.91 -12.23 0.14
CA TRP A 484 16.20 -11.14 1.07
C TRP A 484 14.91 -10.62 1.70
N ALA A 485 14.80 -10.65 3.02
CA ALA A 485 13.69 -9.93 3.66
C ALA A 485 13.85 -8.42 3.46
N VAL A 486 15.01 -7.87 3.83
CA VAL A 486 15.39 -6.48 3.59
C VAL A 486 16.80 -6.44 2.98
N ASN A 487 17.01 -5.60 1.95
CA ASN A 487 18.33 -5.34 1.38
C ASN A 487 18.56 -3.83 1.14
N LEU A 488 19.42 -3.23 1.97
CA LEU A 488 19.90 -1.84 1.86
C LEU A 488 21.42 -1.75 1.63
N ALA A 489 22.05 -2.78 1.07
CA ALA A 489 23.51 -2.82 0.91
C ALA A 489 24.04 -1.63 0.12
N GLY A 490 24.89 -0.80 0.75
CA GLY A 490 25.49 0.38 0.11
C GLY A 490 24.62 1.64 0.07
N VAL A 491 23.42 1.63 0.64
CA VAL A 491 22.60 2.85 0.78
C VAL A 491 23.27 3.83 1.73
N THR A 492 23.40 5.09 1.31
CA THR A 492 23.92 6.18 2.17
C THR A 492 22.92 6.47 3.28
N ASN A 493 23.35 6.44 4.55
CA ASN A 493 22.47 6.60 5.72
C ASN A 493 21.28 5.62 5.73
N GLY A 494 21.48 4.40 5.22
CA GLY A 494 20.49 3.33 5.27
C GLY A 494 20.35 2.74 6.68
N THR A 495 19.12 2.65 7.18
CA THR A 495 18.81 2.14 8.52
C THR A 495 17.77 1.02 8.44
N MET A 496 18.05 -0.14 9.04
CA MET A 496 17.13 -1.28 9.14
C MET A 496 16.91 -1.64 10.61
N LEU A 497 15.68 -1.55 11.13
CA LEU A 497 15.38 -1.72 12.56
C LEU A 497 14.09 -2.49 12.81
N HIS A 498 14.11 -3.46 13.74
CA HIS A 498 12.89 -4.12 14.24
C HIS A 498 12.02 -4.80 13.17
N ASN A 499 12.61 -5.24 12.06
CA ASN A 499 11.94 -6.04 11.06
C ASN A 499 11.87 -7.51 11.50
N THR A 500 10.73 -8.13 11.28
CA THR A 500 10.53 -9.57 11.52
C THR A 500 10.58 -10.29 10.18
N ALA A 501 11.46 -11.29 10.05
CA ALA A 501 11.61 -12.10 8.85
C ALA A 501 11.46 -13.60 9.14
N VAL A 502 10.74 -14.33 8.28
CA VAL A 502 10.62 -15.79 8.32
C VAL A 502 10.76 -16.34 6.90
N GLY A 503 11.55 -17.40 6.72
CA GLY A 503 11.70 -18.08 5.42
C GLY A 503 12.59 -17.35 4.40
N ASN A 504 13.40 -16.39 4.84
CA ASN A 504 14.45 -15.79 4.01
C ASN A 504 15.68 -16.71 3.90
N ARG A 505 16.23 -16.86 2.69
CA ARG A 505 17.46 -17.62 2.43
C ARG A 505 18.71 -16.88 2.90
N GLN A 506 18.72 -15.56 2.79
CA GLN A 506 19.82 -14.70 3.26
C GLN A 506 19.45 -14.10 4.62
N GLN A 507 20.39 -14.08 5.56
CA GLN A 507 20.15 -13.57 6.91
C GLN A 507 19.71 -12.10 6.89
N LEU A 508 18.68 -11.76 7.66
CA LEU A 508 18.32 -10.36 7.93
C LEU A 508 19.41 -9.74 8.81
N GLN A 509 20.07 -8.70 8.30
CA GLN A 509 21.08 -7.93 9.04
C GLN A 509 20.47 -6.58 9.43
N GLU A 510 20.23 -6.36 10.72
CA GLU A 510 19.71 -5.07 11.22
C GLU A 510 20.84 -4.13 11.60
N THR A 511 20.61 -2.83 11.42
CA THR A 511 21.52 -1.80 11.91
C THR A 511 21.47 -1.79 13.44
N PRO A 512 22.61 -1.89 14.14
CA PRO A 512 22.65 -1.72 15.59
C PRO A 512 22.08 -0.37 16.03
N GLU A 513 21.07 -0.35 16.91
CA GLU A 513 20.55 0.92 17.47
C GLU A 513 21.57 1.72 18.30
N ASN A 514 22.73 1.13 18.65
CA ASN A 514 23.74 1.76 19.52
C ASN A 514 25.18 1.29 19.21
N GLY A 515 25.50 0.95 17.96
CA GLY A 515 26.82 0.42 17.57
C GLY A 515 27.14 -1.00 18.07
N ASN A 516 26.25 -1.61 18.87
CA ASN A 516 26.34 -3.00 19.32
C ASN A 516 25.40 -3.89 18.52
N THR A 517 25.95 -4.84 17.76
CA THR A 517 25.16 -5.89 17.09
C THR A 517 24.37 -6.68 18.12
N LYS A 518 23.06 -6.41 18.21
CA LYS A 518 22.12 -7.22 18.99
C LYS A 518 21.54 -8.28 18.07
N ILE A 519 21.91 -9.54 18.29
CA ILE A 519 21.31 -10.68 17.60
C ILE A 519 20.11 -11.14 18.43
N TYR A 520 18.89 -10.74 18.05
CA TYR A 520 17.64 -11.19 18.69
C TYR A 520 17.16 -12.51 18.07
N ASN A 521 18.00 -13.54 18.07
CA ASN A 521 17.62 -14.85 17.55
C ASN A 521 17.23 -15.79 18.69
N ARG A 522 16.16 -16.58 18.50
CA ARG A 522 15.83 -17.68 19.42
C ARG A 522 16.93 -18.76 19.44
N ASN A 523 17.56 -19.02 18.30
CA ASN A 523 18.67 -19.94 18.12
C ASN A 523 19.76 -19.27 17.25
N VAL A 524 21.03 -19.37 17.65
CA VAL A 524 22.18 -18.97 16.83
C VAL A 524 23.02 -20.21 16.57
N ASP A 525 22.94 -20.76 15.37
CA ASP A 525 23.72 -21.93 14.97
C ASP A 525 25.06 -21.50 14.36
N ILE A 526 26.17 -21.90 14.97
CA ILE A 526 27.52 -21.53 14.55
C ILE A 526 28.29 -22.82 14.23
N ALA A 527 28.54 -23.06 12.94
CA ALA A 527 29.17 -24.30 12.46
C ALA A 527 30.68 -24.42 12.75
N SER A 528 31.31 -23.35 13.26
CA SER A 528 32.75 -23.32 13.50
C SER A 528 33.09 -22.68 14.85
N ARG A 529 33.54 -21.41 14.89
CA ARG A 529 34.10 -20.77 16.10
C ARG A 529 33.29 -19.57 16.57
N VAL A 530 33.10 -19.45 17.88
CA VAL A 530 32.71 -18.20 18.56
C VAL A 530 33.96 -17.53 19.10
N THR A 531 34.16 -16.23 18.83
CA THR A 531 35.24 -15.43 19.43
C THR A 531 34.63 -14.26 20.18
N ILE A 532 34.98 -14.14 21.45
CA ILE A 532 34.57 -13.02 22.31
C ILE A 532 35.84 -12.22 22.59
N GLY A 533 35.89 -10.97 22.13
CA GLY A 533 37.06 -10.08 22.23
C GLY A 533 36.65 -8.65 22.55
N GLY A 534 37.60 -7.84 23.02
CA GLY A 534 37.41 -6.43 23.36
C GLY A 534 38.70 -5.80 23.86
N THR A 535 38.86 -4.49 23.72
CA THR A 535 40.08 -3.75 24.11
C THR A 535 40.22 -3.57 25.63
N ALA A 536 39.10 -3.54 26.37
CA ALA A 536 39.10 -3.38 27.82
C ALA A 536 38.71 -4.67 28.59
N ALA A 537 37.67 -5.37 28.11
CA ALA A 537 37.27 -6.68 28.63
C ALA A 537 36.39 -7.40 27.60
N ALA A 538 36.53 -8.72 27.50
CA ALA A 538 35.67 -9.59 26.70
C ALA A 538 34.88 -10.48 27.66
N LEU A 539 33.54 -10.37 27.67
CA LEU A 539 32.68 -11.07 28.64
C LEU A 539 31.57 -11.84 27.93
N LEU A 540 31.40 -13.12 28.28
CA LEU A 540 30.16 -13.85 28.03
C LEU A 540 29.24 -13.67 29.23
N ARG A 541 28.09 -13.01 29.04
CA ARG A 541 27.07 -12.83 30.09
C ARG A 541 25.87 -13.71 29.79
N MET A 542 25.55 -14.63 30.71
CA MET A 542 24.35 -15.47 30.65
C MET A 542 23.39 -15.04 31.75
N THR A 543 22.20 -14.62 31.38
CA THR A 543 21.16 -14.17 32.31
C THR A 543 19.86 -14.92 32.06
N GLY A 544 19.04 -15.07 33.10
CA GLY A 544 17.76 -15.76 33.03
C GLY A 544 16.97 -15.51 34.32
N PRO A 545 15.67 -15.85 34.35
CA PRO A 545 14.85 -15.76 35.55
C PRO A 545 15.46 -16.53 36.73
N THR A 546 15.12 -16.13 37.96
CA THR A 546 15.48 -16.91 39.16
C THR A 546 14.95 -18.34 39.04
N ALA A 547 15.64 -19.28 39.68
CA ALA A 547 15.32 -20.71 39.65
C ALA A 547 15.32 -21.34 38.24
N THR A 548 16.16 -20.84 37.33
CA THR A 548 16.38 -21.45 36.00
C THR A 548 17.85 -21.81 35.79
N TYR A 549 18.10 -22.85 35.01
CA TYR A 549 19.46 -23.21 34.59
C TYR A 549 20.00 -22.17 33.60
N ARG A 550 21.30 -21.91 33.71
CA ARG A 550 22.08 -21.15 32.72
C ARG A 550 23.27 -22.03 32.37
N THR A 551 23.28 -22.58 31.17
CA THR A 551 24.08 -23.78 30.83
C THR A 551 24.89 -23.59 29.54
N ILE A 552 26.15 -24.00 29.57
CA ILE A 552 26.96 -24.32 28.39
C ILE A 552 26.98 -25.84 28.28
N VAL A 553 26.46 -26.38 27.18
CA VAL A 553 26.36 -27.84 26.95
C VAL A 553 27.42 -28.27 25.95
N PHE A 554 28.05 -29.39 26.22
CA PHE A 554 28.99 -30.07 25.33
C PHE A 554 28.33 -31.36 24.84
N GLN A 555 28.14 -31.47 23.52
CA GLN A 555 27.46 -32.59 22.89
C GLN A 555 28.42 -33.44 22.06
N THR A 556 28.05 -34.69 21.83
CA THR A 556 28.66 -35.57 20.83
C THR A 556 27.54 -36.16 20.00
N ASP A 557 27.55 -35.88 18.69
CA ASP A 557 26.51 -36.31 17.74
C ASP A 557 25.10 -35.89 18.17
N GLY A 558 24.96 -34.63 18.61
CA GLY A 558 23.68 -34.07 19.08
C GLY A 558 23.22 -34.54 20.46
N VAL A 559 23.98 -35.42 21.14
CA VAL A 559 23.64 -35.92 22.49
C VAL A 559 24.49 -35.24 23.55
N ASP A 560 23.84 -34.73 24.60
CA ASP A 560 24.50 -34.10 25.75
C ASP A 560 25.48 -35.06 26.44
N ARG A 561 26.67 -34.57 26.78
CA ARG A 561 27.72 -35.33 27.49
C ARG A 561 28.18 -34.64 28.74
N TRP A 562 28.44 -33.34 28.64
CA TRP A 562 28.88 -32.52 29.75
C TRP A 562 28.15 -31.20 29.74
N ALA A 563 28.04 -30.57 30.89
CA ALA A 563 27.59 -29.19 30.94
C ALA A 563 28.26 -28.42 32.08
N PHE A 564 28.52 -27.15 31.82
CA PHE A 564 28.89 -26.16 32.82
C PHE A 564 27.69 -25.24 33.04
N ARG A 565 27.12 -25.23 34.25
CA ARG A 565 25.84 -24.57 34.49
C ARG A 565 25.70 -23.96 35.88
N MET A 566 24.78 -23.02 36.02
CA MET A 566 24.25 -22.63 37.33
C MET A 566 23.05 -23.51 37.69
N SER A 567 22.98 -24.00 38.93
CA SER A 567 21.80 -24.71 39.47
C SER A 567 20.53 -23.86 39.42
N ASN A 568 19.37 -24.51 39.48
CA ASN A 568 18.05 -23.88 39.44
C ASN A 568 17.52 -23.49 40.84
N THR A 569 18.41 -23.31 41.83
CA THR A 569 18.03 -22.76 43.13
C THR A 569 17.66 -21.29 42.97
N ALA A 570 16.54 -20.87 43.57
CA ALA A 570 16.11 -19.48 43.54
C ALA A 570 17.16 -18.56 44.21
N GLU A 571 17.43 -17.43 43.59
CA GLU A 571 18.26 -16.36 44.16
C GLU A 571 17.53 -15.73 45.37
N GLY A 572 18.23 -15.60 46.50
CA GLY A 572 17.77 -14.92 47.71
C GLY A 572 18.55 -13.62 47.97
N SER A 573 18.39 -13.02 49.16
CA SER A 573 19.19 -11.88 49.58
C SER A 573 20.63 -12.28 49.90
N GLY A 574 21.62 -11.50 49.46
CA GLY A 574 23.03 -11.77 49.77
C GLY A 574 23.64 -12.86 48.90
N ASN A 575 24.29 -13.85 49.52
CA ASN A 575 25.02 -14.93 48.84
C ASN A 575 24.25 -16.27 48.75
N THR A 576 22.97 -16.27 49.12
CA THR A 576 22.05 -17.40 48.87
C THR A 576 21.55 -17.39 47.43
N GLY A 577 21.67 -18.51 46.72
CA GLY A 577 21.22 -18.64 45.34
C GLY A 577 21.76 -19.87 44.63
N GLY A 578 21.82 -19.81 43.30
CA GLY A 578 22.31 -20.90 42.48
C GLY A 578 23.82 -21.16 42.65
N ASP A 579 24.17 -22.42 42.91
CA ASP A 579 25.54 -22.94 42.86
C ASP A 579 26.03 -23.13 41.43
N LEU A 580 27.35 -23.10 41.23
CA LEU A 580 27.99 -23.42 39.96
C LEU A 580 28.28 -24.93 39.88
N GLU A 581 27.86 -25.58 38.80
CA GLU A 581 27.95 -27.02 38.62
C GLU A 581 28.67 -27.38 37.32
N PHE A 582 29.56 -28.38 37.40
CA PHE A 582 30.05 -29.13 36.25
C PHE A 582 29.46 -30.55 36.31
N VAL A 583 28.65 -30.90 35.31
CA VAL A 583 27.82 -32.10 35.33
C VAL A 583 28.03 -32.96 34.10
N ARG A 584 27.58 -34.22 34.18
CA ARG A 584 27.72 -35.24 33.14
C ARG A 584 26.39 -35.91 32.81
N TYR A 585 26.31 -36.45 31.61
CA TYR A 585 25.17 -37.17 31.07
C TYR A 585 25.62 -38.57 30.63
N ASP A 586 24.68 -39.53 30.61
CA ASP A 586 24.96 -40.86 30.09
C ASP A 586 24.94 -40.91 28.55
N ASN A 587 25.14 -42.09 27.96
CA ASN A 587 25.21 -42.26 26.51
C ASN A 587 23.90 -41.90 25.78
N SER A 588 22.76 -41.88 26.48
CA SER A 588 21.45 -41.48 25.95
C SER A 588 21.16 -39.99 26.10
N GLY A 589 22.05 -39.23 26.76
CA GLY A 589 21.81 -37.82 27.09
C GLY A 589 20.99 -37.65 28.37
N THR A 590 20.82 -38.71 29.16
CA THR A 590 20.13 -38.61 30.45
C THR A 590 21.08 -38.04 31.50
N PHE A 591 20.60 -37.04 32.26
CA PHE A 591 21.39 -36.41 33.32
C PHE A 591 21.75 -37.41 34.42
N ILE A 592 23.03 -37.53 34.75
CA ILE A 592 23.50 -38.37 35.85
C ILE A 592 23.48 -37.55 37.14
N SER A 593 22.42 -37.71 37.93
CA SER A 593 22.26 -37.04 39.22
C SER A 593 23.40 -37.40 40.19
N GLY A 594 23.94 -36.42 40.90
CA GLY A 594 25.13 -36.64 41.75
C GLY A 594 26.39 -36.94 40.94
N GLY A 595 26.49 -36.49 39.69
CA GLY A 595 27.59 -36.82 38.79
C GLY A 595 28.73 -35.79 38.72
N GLY A 596 28.73 -34.75 39.57
CA GLY A 596 29.46 -33.52 39.26
C GLY A 596 30.36 -32.93 40.34
N ILE A 597 30.99 -31.82 39.97
CA ILE A 597 31.69 -30.87 40.83
C ILE A 597 30.76 -29.68 41.02
N VAL A 598 30.54 -29.27 42.27
CA VAL A 598 29.70 -28.13 42.63
C VAL A 598 30.51 -27.14 43.45
N ILE A 599 30.48 -25.86 43.08
CA ILE A 599 31.04 -24.77 43.88
C ILE A 599 29.88 -23.99 44.46
N ARG A 600 29.80 -24.00 45.79
CA ARG A 600 28.72 -23.31 46.49
C ARG A 600 28.86 -21.81 46.42
N ARG A 601 27.79 -21.13 46.03
CA ARG A 601 27.80 -19.66 46.00
C ARG A 601 27.91 -19.05 47.39
N SER A 602 27.30 -19.68 48.39
CA SER A 602 27.23 -19.14 49.75
C SER A 602 28.59 -19.07 50.46
N ASN A 603 29.56 -19.90 50.09
CA ASN A 603 30.84 -19.98 50.81
C ASN A 603 32.03 -20.40 49.95
N GLY A 604 31.88 -20.56 48.63
CA GLY A 604 32.95 -21.00 47.72
C GLY A 604 33.37 -22.46 47.89
N GLN A 605 32.68 -23.27 48.71
CA GLN A 605 33.08 -24.64 48.98
C GLN A 605 32.89 -25.53 47.75
N LEU A 606 33.98 -26.19 47.34
CA LEU A 606 33.95 -27.25 46.33
C LEU A 606 33.37 -28.54 46.95
N ARG A 607 32.44 -29.15 46.24
CA ARG A 607 31.85 -30.46 46.55
C ARG A 607 31.96 -31.35 45.32
N ALA A 608 32.67 -32.46 45.47
CA ALA A 608 32.69 -33.52 44.48
C ALA A 608 31.80 -34.66 44.97
N THR A 609 31.05 -35.27 44.06
CA THR A 609 30.19 -36.41 44.46
C THR A 609 30.99 -37.69 44.69
N TYR A 610 32.16 -37.79 44.07
CA TYR A 610 33.13 -38.86 44.32
C TYR A 610 34.37 -38.30 45.03
N PRO A 611 35.12 -39.12 45.79
CA PRO A 611 36.38 -38.69 46.39
C PRO A 611 37.33 -38.07 45.35
N ILE A 612 37.94 -36.94 45.70
CA ILE A 612 38.96 -36.32 44.86
C ILE A 612 40.25 -37.13 45.03
N LYS A 613 40.71 -37.74 43.95
CA LYS A 613 42.03 -38.39 43.92
C LYS A 613 43.11 -37.31 43.88
N GLY A 614 43.88 -37.19 44.97
CA GLY A 614 45.03 -36.29 45.03
C GLY A 614 46.13 -36.67 44.05
N ALA A 615 47.06 -35.75 43.82
CA ALA A 615 48.25 -36.03 43.03
C ALA A 615 49.05 -37.18 43.66
N THR A 616 49.64 -38.04 42.85
CA THR A 616 50.50 -39.15 43.30
C THR A 616 51.94 -38.85 42.93
N SER A 617 52.87 -38.99 43.87
CA SER A 617 54.30 -38.82 43.59
C SER A 617 55.16 -39.75 44.45
N THR A 618 56.39 -40.01 44.03
CA THR A 618 57.41 -40.66 44.87
C THR A 618 57.96 -39.66 45.88
N THR A 619 58.63 -40.12 46.94
CA THR A 619 59.26 -39.23 47.93
C THR A 619 60.18 -38.19 47.27
N SER A 620 61.01 -38.64 46.34
CA SER A 620 61.95 -37.76 45.62
C SER A 620 61.28 -36.86 44.59
N GLY A 621 60.08 -37.21 44.14
CA GLY A 621 59.30 -36.45 43.16
C GLY A 621 58.28 -35.50 43.79
N ARG A 622 58.19 -35.39 45.12
CA ARG A 622 57.28 -34.45 45.78
C ARG A 622 57.71 -33.02 45.47
N PRO A 623 56.78 -32.09 45.21
CA PRO A 623 57.10 -30.67 45.30
C PRO A 623 57.47 -30.32 46.76
N THR A 624 58.21 -29.24 46.98
CA THR A 624 58.42 -28.73 48.34
C THR A 624 57.09 -28.32 48.96
N ALA A 625 56.86 -28.60 50.25
CA ALA A 625 55.61 -28.25 50.93
C ALA A 625 55.28 -26.75 50.83
N ALA A 626 56.30 -25.89 50.87
CA ALA A 626 56.15 -24.45 50.66
C ALA A 626 55.62 -24.07 49.26
N SER A 627 55.88 -24.88 48.23
CA SER A 627 55.44 -24.54 46.86
C SER A 627 53.98 -24.90 46.57
N VAL A 628 53.34 -25.70 47.42
CA VAL A 628 51.92 -26.09 47.29
C VAL A 628 51.02 -25.45 48.35
N GLU A 629 51.60 -24.67 49.26
CA GLU A 629 50.91 -24.00 50.37
C GLU A 629 50.29 -24.96 51.41
N ALA A 630 49.85 -24.41 52.54
CA ALA A 630 49.26 -25.18 53.62
C ALA A 630 47.89 -25.77 53.22
N GLY A 631 47.63 -27.02 53.59
CA GLY A 631 46.37 -27.72 53.30
C GLY A 631 46.36 -28.49 51.97
N ALA A 632 47.39 -28.34 51.14
CA ALA A 632 47.58 -29.22 49.99
C ALA A 632 47.79 -30.67 50.43
N PHE A 633 47.29 -31.63 49.64
CA PHE A 633 47.46 -33.05 49.91
C PHE A 633 47.94 -33.80 48.66
N LEU A 634 48.76 -34.81 48.88
CA LEU A 634 49.20 -35.74 47.83
C LEU A 634 49.29 -37.16 48.42
N PHE A 635 49.23 -38.17 47.56
CA PHE A 635 49.50 -39.54 47.94
C PHE A 635 50.94 -39.89 47.60
N ASP A 636 51.76 -40.16 48.61
CA ASP A 636 53.13 -40.56 48.37
C ASP A 636 53.22 -42.07 48.13
N THR A 637 53.78 -42.45 46.98
CA THR A 637 53.83 -43.85 46.56
C THR A 637 54.92 -44.66 47.27
N ASN A 638 55.97 -44.02 47.79
CA ASN A 638 57.04 -44.71 48.52
C ASN A 638 56.64 -44.95 49.98
N LEU A 639 55.97 -43.99 50.61
CA LEU A 639 55.41 -44.08 51.95
C LEU A 639 54.04 -44.78 51.96
N ASN A 640 53.44 -44.98 50.79
CA ASN A 640 52.14 -45.58 50.54
C ASN A 640 51.03 -44.96 51.40
N ARG A 641 51.01 -43.63 51.52
CA ARG A 641 50.06 -42.90 52.37
C ARG A 641 49.81 -41.48 51.87
N PRO A 642 48.64 -40.89 52.17
CA PRO A 642 48.43 -39.47 51.98
C PRO A 642 49.29 -38.65 52.95
N ILE A 643 49.78 -37.52 52.46
CA ILE A 643 50.55 -36.53 53.20
C ILE A 643 49.98 -35.14 52.90
N TRP A 644 50.10 -34.22 53.86
CA TRP A 644 49.58 -32.87 53.80
C TRP A 644 50.67 -31.85 54.02
N SER A 645 50.60 -30.73 53.32
CA SER A 645 51.51 -29.61 53.54
C SER A 645 50.98 -28.74 54.68
N ASP A 646 51.87 -28.33 55.60
CA ASP A 646 51.60 -27.24 56.55
C ASP A 646 52.10 -25.88 56.03
N GLY A 647 52.56 -25.83 54.77
CA GLY A 647 53.17 -24.66 54.14
C GLY A 647 54.70 -24.59 54.30
N THR A 648 55.31 -25.48 55.09
CA THR A 648 56.78 -25.55 55.27
C THR A 648 57.31 -26.98 55.13
N ARG A 649 56.57 -27.96 55.60
CA ARG A 649 56.93 -29.38 55.66
C ARG A 649 55.77 -30.25 55.20
N TRP A 650 56.10 -31.46 54.76
CA TRP A 650 55.12 -32.50 54.52
C TRP A 650 54.85 -33.23 55.83
N LEU A 651 53.57 -33.41 56.15
CA LEU A 651 53.09 -34.08 57.34
C LEU A 651 52.28 -35.31 56.96
N ASP A 652 52.34 -36.37 57.77
CA ASP A 652 51.38 -37.48 57.68
C ASP A 652 50.05 -37.15 58.39
N ALA A 653 49.13 -38.11 58.40
CA ALA A 653 47.79 -37.93 58.98
C ALA A 653 47.78 -37.67 60.50
N VAL A 654 48.87 -37.98 61.21
CA VAL A 654 49.00 -37.72 62.65
C VAL A 654 49.85 -36.49 62.96
N GLY A 655 50.31 -35.77 61.94
CA GLY A 655 51.07 -34.53 62.07
C GLY A 655 52.59 -34.71 62.15
N ASN A 656 53.13 -35.89 61.84
CA ASN A 656 54.58 -36.10 61.84
C ASN A 656 55.20 -35.58 60.54
N VAL A 657 56.35 -34.92 60.63
CA VAL A 657 57.15 -34.54 59.46
C VAL A 657 57.60 -35.80 58.72
N VAL A 658 57.29 -35.88 57.43
CA VAL A 658 57.73 -36.96 56.55
C VAL A 658 58.85 -36.49 55.63
N GLY A 659 59.94 -37.27 55.62
CA GLY A 659 61.11 -37.06 54.75
C GLY A 659 60.86 -37.47 53.31
#